data_AF-A0A6S6M5I5-F1
#
_entry.id   AF-A0A6S6M5I5-F1
#
_cell.length_a   1.000
_cell.length_b   1.000
_cell.length_c   1.000
_cell.angle_alpha   90.00
_cell.angle_beta   90.00
_cell.angle_gamma   90.00
#
_symmetry.space_group_name_H-M   'P 1'
#
loop_
_entity.id
_entity.type
_entity.pdbx_description
1 polymer ?
#
loop_
_entity_poly.entity_id
_entity_poly.type
_entity_poly.pdbx_seq_one_letter_code
_entity_poly.pdbx_strand_id
1 'polypeptide(L)'
;MYPIVTITDHCRKCYSCVRSCPVKAIKVEKSYTEIIPERCIGCGNCLSHCPQHAKVIADNVEVTNAHLSSGEPVIAVLGCSFPSFFHHCSPGQLSAGLRRLGFVEVHEGASGVELIAGEYRDAIENANLPLISSHCPAVVDLVERHYPQLIENLVGVVTHMVAMGRFLKQVWEGKAKVIYISSCIAGKFEVQAEQTKGAVDVLLTYRELESIFKERGIDLAALEEEPFDGKEPHMGRIFPLSQGSFQAFGIEADPLDTEVVTAEGEVNVMGIIKDLAAGRINPKLVDLRFCYDGCIGGPGRNKTLTEFSRRNLVISHHRNKIPYRTSQAYLDAEPVSLSRTFADKYAKLPTPKAGDVKKILHATNKFTQKDELNCRACGYRSCREYAVAVYQGLADLEMCLPHNLQQLEEERGRLIEKYELAKRELDRYGDEFIVGSDRNTLEVLDQIKQVGPTPTTVLVRGESGTGKELAARAIHRYSKRNDKPLVTVNCTTITDSLLESELFGHKKGSFTGAIMEKKGLFEAADGGTIFLDEIGDITPKLQAELLRVLDLGEVRPVGGTAAKRVDVRLIAATNKSLEDGVREGWFREDLYYRLNVFSITMPPLRERVESIPQLAHYFLEKARTKLNKHIDGIEERAVSAMVKYPWPGNIREMQNVIERAAVLTHDDIIKLGNLPLAFAESYAEEAEDVIDLRSFKKEREPHVLRVEKKLIQRYLADAGGNVSKAAQLANIPRRTFYRLLAKHGLKGRTLRAREEAED
;
A
#
# COMPACT_ATOMS: atom_id res chain seq x y z
N MET A 1 4.66 33.28 -21.71
CA MET A 1 4.57 31.93 -21.13
C MET A 1 4.10 32.05 -19.69
N TYR A 2 3.11 31.26 -19.27
CA TYR A 2 2.56 31.35 -17.91
C TYR A 2 3.55 30.80 -16.88
N PRO A 3 3.73 31.44 -15.70
CA PRO A 3 4.76 31.05 -14.74
C PRO A 3 4.67 29.65 -14.13
N ILE A 4 3.51 28.99 -14.21
CA ILE A 4 3.31 27.62 -13.72
C ILE A 4 2.66 26.82 -14.85
N VAL A 5 3.30 25.73 -15.24
CA VAL A 5 2.82 24.83 -16.30
C VAL A 5 2.59 23.42 -15.76
N THR A 6 1.79 22.63 -16.48
CA THR A 6 1.53 21.24 -16.13
C THR A 6 2.21 20.31 -17.12
N ILE A 7 3.09 19.44 -16.64
CA ILE A 7 3.56 18.28 -17.40
C ILE A 7 2.46 17.22 -17.33
N THR A 8 1.67 17.10 -18.40
CA THR A 8 0.46 16.26 -18.44
C THR A 8 0.77 14.80 -18.15
N ASP A 9 1.88 14.28 -18.67
CA ASP A 9 2.28 12.87 -18.56
C ASP A 9 2.64 12.46 -17.13
N HIS A 10 3.03 13.42 -16.30
CA HIS A 10 3.31 13.18 -14.88
C HIS A 10 2.03 13.26 -14.02
N CYS A 11 0.94 13.85 -14.52
CA CYS A 11 -0.26 14.03 -13.72
C CYS A 11 -1.01 12.72 -13.54
N ARG A 12 -1.19 12.29 -12.28
CA ARG A 12 -1.99 11.10 -11.92
C ARG A 12 -3.37 11.44 -11.34
N LYS A 13 -3.84 12.68 -11.56
CA LYS A 13 -5.17 13.14 -11.13
C LYS A 13 -5.48 12.87 -9.63
N CYS A 14 -4.47 12.90 -8.74
CA CYS A 14 -4.68 12.71 -7.30
C CYS A 14 -5.40 13.88 -6.59
N TYR A 15 -5.73 14.94 -7.34
CA TYR A 15 -6.44 16.15 -6.90
C TYR A 15 -5.77 16.97 -5.78
N SER A 16 -4.57 16.61 -5.31
CA SER A 16 -3.87 17.30 -4.23
C SER A 16 -3.71 18.81 -4.52
N CYS A 17 -3.27 19.16 -5.73
CA CYS A 17 -3.14 20.56 -6.15
C CYS A 17 -4.49 21.31 -6.20
N VAL A 18 -5.58 20.64 -6.59
CA VAL A 18 -6.94 21.23 -6.65
C VAL A 18 -7.44 21.55 -5.23
N ARG A 19 -7.20 20.63 -4.28
CA ARG A 19 -7.56 20.80 -2.88
C ARG A 19 -6.78 21.92 -2.21
N SER A 20 -5.47 21.99 -2.47
CA SER A 20 -4.56 22.97 -1.86
C SER A 20 -4.54 24.34 -2.54
N CYS A 21 -5.21 24.51 -3.68
CA CYS A 21 -5.29 25.82 -4.32
C CYS A 21 -6.23 26.75 -3.52
N PRO A 22 -5.74 27.90 -2.98
CA PRO A 22 -6.54 28.78 -2.13
C PRO A 22 -7.61 29.55 -2.90
N VAL A 23 -7.39 29.79 -4.19
CA VAL A 23 -8.25 30.60 -5.08
C VAL A 23 -9.00 29.75 -6.12
N LYS A 24 -8.89 28.43 -6.03
CA LYS A 24 -9.50 27.45 -6.96
C LYS A 24 -9.23 27.81 -8.43
N ALA A 25 -7.94 27.98 -8.75
CA ALA A 25 -7.43 28.30 -10.07
C ALA A 25 -6.89 27.07 -10.82
N ILE A 26 -7.42 25.88 -10.51
CA ILE A 26 -7.02 24.63 -11.18
C ILE A 26 -8.25 23.98 -11.76
N LYS A 27 -8.23 23.77 -13.08
CA LYS A 27 -9.25 23.05 -13.83
C LYS A 27 -8.97 21.56 -13.77
N VAL A 28 -10.03 20.76 -13.71
CA VAL A 28 -9.94 19.31 -13.82
C VAL A 28 -10.34 18.89 -15.23
N GLU A 29 -9.40 18.28 -15.94
CA GLU A 29 -9.63 17.66 -17.24
C GLU A 29 -9.80 16.14 -17.08
N LYS A 30 -10.16 15.43 -18.17
CA LYS A 30 -10.42 13.98 -18.12
C LYS A 30 -9.25 13.16 -17.56
N SER A 31 -8.02 13.47 -17.95
CA SER A 31 -6.81 12.70 -17.62
C SER A 31 -5.79 13.44 -16.76
N TYR A 32 -5.87 14.77 -16.65
CA TYR A 32 -4.94 15.60 -15.89
C TYR A 32 -5.64 16.81 -15.27
N THR A 33 -4.91 17.63 -14.53
CA THR A 33 -5.41 18.92 -14.04
C THR A 33 -4.58 20.04 -14.62
N GLU A 34 -5.14 21.22 -14.84
CA GLU A 34 -4.45 22.34 -15.48
C GLU A 34 -4.62 23.63 -14.68
N ILE A 35 -3.63 24.53 -14.74
CA ILE A 35 -3.75 25.85 -14.11
C ILE A 35 -4.64 26.73 -14.98
N ILE A 36 -5.56 27.48 -14.38
CA ILE A 36 -6.35 28.52 -15.04
C ILE A 36 -5.59 29.84 -14.88
N PRO A 37 -4.90 30.35 -15.92
CA PRO A 37 -3.98 31.47 -15.76
C PRO A 37 -4.67 32.77 -15.35
N GLU A 38 -5.92 32.97 -15.76
CA GLU A 38 -6.73 34.16 -15.46
C GLU A 38 -7.08 34.23 -13.97
N ARG A 39 -7.10 33.08 -13.28
CA ARG A 39 -7.42 32.98 -11.85
C ARG A 39 -6.19 32.76 -10.96
N CYS A 40 -5.08 32.30 -11.53
CA CYS A 40 -3.88 31.98 -10.77
C CYS A 40 -3.26 33.24 -10.17
N ILE A 41 -2.80 33.14 -8.91
CA ILE A 41 -2.10 34.22 -8.19
C ILE A 41 -0.60 33.93 -7.99
N GLY A 42 -0.07 32.89 -8.64
CA GLY A 42 1.35 32.54 -8.57
C GLY A 42 1.88 32.12 -7.19
N CYS A 43 1.03 31.78 -6.22
CA CYS A 43 1.47 31.44 -4.85
C CYS A 43 2.32 30.16 -4.76
N GLY A 44 2.25 29.28 -5.76
CA GLY A 44 3.05 28.06 -5.84
C GLY A 44 2.59 26.87 -5.00
N ASN A 45 1.44 26.97 -4.31
CA ASN A 45 0.93 25.86 -3.46
C ASN A 45 0.68 24.57 -4.24
N CYS A 46 0.28 24.69 -5.52
CA CYS A 46 0.11 23.54 -6.39
C CYS A 46 1.41 22.78 -6.66
N LEU A 47 2.57 23.46 -6.67
CA LEU A 47 3.88 22.80 -6.82
C LEU A 47 4.28 22.08 -5.53
N SER A 48 4.13 22.75 -4.38
CA SER A 48 4.48 22.19 -3.07
C SER A 48 3.67 20.94 -2.70
N HIS A 49 2.44 20.85 -3.21
CA HIS A 49 1.51 19.74 -2.91
C HIS A 49 1.36 18.73 -4.06
N CYS A 50 2.13 18.84 -5.16
CA CYS A 50 2.08 17.88 -6.25
C CYS A 50 3.10 16.75 -6.03
N PRO A 51 2.68 15.55 -5.56
CA PRO A 51 3.61 14.45 -5.29
C PRO A 51 4.23 13.86 -6.56
N GLN A 52 3.65 14.14 -7.73
CA GLN A 52 4.13 13.65 -9.01
C GLN A 52 5.05 14.64 -9.73
N HIS A 53 5.30 15.82 -9.14
CA HIS A 53 6.05 16.90 -9.79
C HIS A 53 5.48 17.29 -11.16
N ALA A 54 4.17 17.11 -11.36
CA ALA A 54 3.48 17.46 -12.59
C ALA A 54 3.25 18.98 -12.73
N LYS A 55 3.25 19.71 -11.61
CA LYS A 55 3.18 21.19 -11.61
C LYS A 55 4.61 21.73 -11.50
N VAL A 56 5.06 22.40 -12.54
CA VAL A 56 6.43 22.93 -12.63
C VAL A 56 6.40 24.42 -12.92
N ILE A 57 7.48 25.10 -12.53
CA ILE A 57 7.69 26.50 -12.85
C ILE A 57 8.04 26.56 -14.33
N ALA A 58 7.49 27.53 -15.06
CA ALA A 58 7.95 27.78 -16.42
C ALA A 58 9.42 28.14 -16.40
N ASP A 59 10.21 27.38 -17.15
CA ASP A 59 11.66 27.51 -17.18
C ASP A 59 12.07 28.74 -18.00
N ASN A 60 12.89 29.60 -17.40
CA ASN A 60 13.48 30.77 -18.03
C ASN A 60 15.00 30.61 -18.25
N VAL A 61 15.58 29.43 -17.97
CA VAL A 61 17.03 29.16 -18.11
C VAL A 61 17.51 29.41 -19.54
N GLU A 62 16.80 28.89 -20.55
CA GLU A 62 17.15 29.10 -21.96
C GLU A 62 17.15 30.58 -22.34
N VAL A 63 16.13 31.33 -21.91
CA VAL A 63 16.01 32.78 -22.16
C VAL A 63 17.16 33.54 -21.49
N THR A 64 17.52 33.16 -20.26
CA THR A 64 18.68 33.76 -19.58
C THR A 64 19.98 33.42 -20.30
N ASN A 65 20.20 32.18 -20.72
CA ASN A 65 21.40 31.79 -21.47
C ASN A 65 21.51 32.55 -22.79
N ALA A 66 20.38 32.79 -23.47
CA ALA A 66 20.34 33.61 -24.68
C ALA A 66 20.76 35.05 -24.41
N HIS A 67 20.29 35.68 -23.33
CA HIS A 67 20.74 37.03 -22.93
C HIS A 67 22.23 37.05 -22.56
N LEU A 68 22.71 36.07 -21.78
CA LEU A 68 24.13 35.98 -21.42
C LEU A 68 25.04 35.79 -22.63
N SER A 69 24.51 35.24 -23.73
CA SER A 69 25.26 35.00 -24.98
C SER A 69 25.04 36.08 -26.04
N SER A 70 24.18 37.08 -25.80
CA SER A 70 23.82 38.09 -26.82
C SER A 70 24.89 39.15 -27.05
N GLY A 71 25.86 39.29 -26.14
CA GLY A 71 26.87 40.35 -26.15
C GLY A 71 26.38 41.68 -25.58
N GLU A 72 25.11 41.80 -25.20
CA GLU A 72 24.58 42.95 -24.45
C GLU A 72 24.99 42.86 -22.97
N PRO A 73 25.18 43.97 -22.25
CA PRO A 73 25.46 43.93 -20.82
C PRO A 73 24.26 43.35 -20.06
N VAL A 74 24.49 42.32 -19.24
CA VAL A 74 23.46 41.66 -18.44
C VAL A 74 23.78 41.84 -16.95
N ILE A 75 22.82 42.34 -16.18
CA ILE A 75 22.93 42.61 -14.75
C ILE A 75 22.13 41.56 -13.97
N ALA A 76 22.74 40.99 -12.94
CA ALA A 76 22.05 40.11 -11.99
C ALA A 76 21.59 40.91 -10.77
N VAL A 77 20.36 40.70 -10.33
CA VAL A 77 19.83 41.23 -9.07
C VAL A 77 19.38 40.09 -8.17
N LEU A 78 20.07 39.87 -7.06
CA LEU A 78 19.74 38.85 -6.08
C LEU A 78 18.62 39.32 -5.15
N GLY A 79 17.47 38.65 -5.19
CA GLY A 79 16.35 38.94 -4.31
C GLY A 79 16.71 38.79 -2.82
N CYS A 80 16.00 39.51 -1.96
CA CYS A 80 16.39 39.67 -0.55
C CYS A 80 16.53 38.35 0.24
N SER A 81 15.87 37.27 -0.19
CA SER A 81 15.92 35.96 0.48
C SER A 81 17.10 35.07 0.08
N PHE A 82 18.00 35.50 -0.83
CA PHE A 82 19.07 34.67 -1.36
C PHE A 82 20.01 34.06 -0.29
N PRO A 83 20.34 34.73 0.84
CA PRO A 83 21.24 34.13 1.85
C PRO A 83 20.64 32.87 2.49
N SER A 84 19.31 32.78 2.54
CA SER A 84 18.61 31.60 3.05
C SER A 84 18.60 30.41 2.09
N PHE A 85 18.92 30.63 0.80
CA PHE A 85 18.99 29.58 -0.21
C PHE A 85 20.44 29.14 -0.44
N PHE A 86 21.32 30.08 -0.78
CA PHE A 86 22.75 29.88 -1.08
C PHE A 86 23.62 29.89 0.18
N HIS A 87 23.23 29.09 1.17
CA HIS A 87 23.88 28.98 2.49
C HIS A 87 25.19 28.18 2.49
N HIS A 88 25.59 27.59 1.35
CA HIS A 88 26.79 26.76 1.20
C HIS A 88 27.98 27.53 0.60
N CYS A 89 27.80 28.81 0.29
CA CYS A 89 28.84 29.72 -0.19
C CYS A 89 28.65 31.08 0.48
N SER A 90 29.69 31.92 0.47
CA SER A 90 29.52 33.31 0.92
C SER A 90 28.78 34.16 -0.14
N PRO A 91 28.17 35.29 0.25
CA PRO A 91 27.60 36.23 -0.71
C PRO A 91 28.60 36.71 -1.78
N GLY A 92 29.87 36.91 -1.40
CA GLY A 92 30.93 37.31 -2.33
C GLY A 92 31.29 36.21 -3.34
N GLN A 93 31.30 34.95 -2.90
CA GLN A 93 31.48 33.80 -3.79
C GLN A 93 30.32 33.66 -4.79
N LEU A 94 29.09 33.92 -4.34
CA LEU A 94 27.92 33.93 -5.22
C LEU A 94 28.01 35.06 -6.25
N SER A 95 28.47 36.24 -5.86
CA SER A 95 28.75 37.35 -6.77
C SER A 95 29.79 36.97 -7.83
N ALA A 96 30.92 36.37 -7.42
CA ALA A 96 31.95 35.87 -8.33
C ALA A 96 31.40 34.80 -9.30
N GLY A 97 30.57 33.88 -8.79
CA GLY A 97 29.91 32.86 -9.60
C GLY A 97 29.03 33.48 -10.69
N LEU A 98 28.22 34.48 -10.34
CA LEU A 98 27.39 35.20 -11.32
C LEU A 98 28.25 35.91 -12.37
N ARG A 99 29.35 36.58 -11.99
CA ARG A 99 30.26 37.17 -12.98
C ARG A 99 30.86 36.13 -13.91
N ARG A 100 31.23 34.96 -13.38
CA ARG A 100 31.70 33.82 -14.18
C ARG A 100 30.65 33.26 -15.15
N LEU A 101 29.35 33.47 -14.89
CA LEU A 101 28.28 33.16 -15.85
C LEU A 101 28.17 34.18 -17.00
N GLY A 102 28.75 35.37 -16.85
CA GLY A 102 28.72 36.45 -17.85
C GLY A 102 27.96 37.70 -17.39
N PHE A 103 27.53 37.79 -16.14
CA PHE A 103 26.90 39.01 -15.62
C PHE A 103 27.96 40.11 -15.42
N VAL A 104 27.69 41.31 -15.95
CA VAL A 104 28.63 42.45 -15.86
C VAL A 104 28.61 43.09 -14.48
N GLU A 105 27.44 43.08 -13.83
CA GLU A 105 27.24 43.58 -12.48
C GLU A 105 26.28 42.68 -11.69
N VAL A 106 26.48 42.67 -10.37
CA VAL A 106 25.69 41.89 -9.41
C VAL A 106 25.21 42.78 -8.27
N HIS A 107 23.90 42.93 -8.14
CA HIS A 107 23.26 43.80 -7.16
C HIS A 107 22.43 43.03 -6.14
N GLU A 108 22.23 43.61 -4.96
CA GLU A 108 21.23 43.14 -4.00
C GLU A 108 19.87 43.81 -4.25
N GLY A 109 18.81 43.00 -4.36
CA GLY A 109 17.43 43.48 -4.45
C GLY A 109 16.95 44.20 -3.17
N ALA A 110 17.70 44.06 -2.07
CA ALA A 110 17.51 44.83 -0.85
C ALA A 110 17.64 46.34 -1.07
N SER A 111 18.50 46.78 -2.01
CA SER A 111 18.61 48.20 -2.37
C SER A 111 17.32 48.73 -3.00
N GLY A 112 16.58 47.87 -3.72
CA GLY A 112 15.26 48.19 -4.24
C GLY A 112 14.20 48.41 -3.17
N VAL A 113 14.38 47.83 -1.97
CA VAL A 113 13.46 48.05 -0.83
C VAL A 113 13.63 49.47 -0.30
N GLU A 114 14.86 49.97 -0.25
CA GLU A 114 15.16 51.31 0.23
C GLU A 114 14.65 52.40 -0.72
N LEU A 115 14.61 52.11 -2.03
CA LEU A 115 13.99 52.99 -3.02
C LEU A 115 12.49 53.21 -2.74
N ILE A 116 11.75 52.17 -2.37
CA ILE A 116 10.29 52.26 -2.17
C ILE A 116 9.89 52.67 -0.75
N ALA A 117 10.83 52.73 0.19
CA ALA A 117 10.54 52.96 1.61
C ALA A 117 9.88 54.32 1.87
N GLY A 118 10.34 55.37 1.19
CA GLY A 118 9.77 56.72 1.29
C GLY A 118 8.32 56.78 0.83
N GLU A 119 8.06 56.33 -0.40
CA GLU A 119 6.71 56.31 -1.00
C GLU A 119 5.71 55.50 -0.17
N TYR A 120 6.15 54.41 0.48
CA TYR A 120 5.31 53.65 1.39
C TYR A 120 4.95 54.44 2.64
N ARG A 121 5.91 55.15 3.26
CA ARG A 121 5.61 56.03 4.40
C ARG A 121 4.64 57.13 4.01
N ASP A 122 4.88 57.79 2.89
CA ASP A 122 4.02 58.87 2.40
C ASP A 122 2.61 58.36 2.11
N ALA A 123 2.46 57.17 1.51
CA ALA A 123 1.17 56.56 1.26
C ALA A 123 0.41 56.26 2.57
N ILE A 124 1.11 55.73 3.59
CA ILE A 124 0.51 55.42 4.90
C ILE A 124 0.11 56.69 5.64
N GLU A 125 0.96 57.72 5.67
CA GLU A 125 0.68 58.99 6.34
C GLU A 125 -0.55 59.69 5.75
N ASN A 126 -0.71 59.62 4.42
CA ASN A 126 -1.81 60.25 3.69
C ASN A 126 -3.02 59.32 3.44
N ALA A 127 -3.08 58.16 4.11
CA ALA A 127 -4.11 57.17 3.90
C ALA A 127 -5.50 57.66 4.37
N ASN A 128 -6.45 57.74 3.43
CA ASN A 128 -7.85 58.09 3.72
C ASN A 128 -8.79 56.86 3.78
N LEU A 129 -8.25 55.68 3.51
CA LEU A 129 -8.92 54.39 3.49
C LEU A 129 -7.91 53.30 3.85
N PRO A 130 -8.36 52.10 4.28
CA PRO A 130 -7.45 51.01 4.64
C PRO A 130 -6.51 50.63 3.50
N LEU A 131 -5.20 50.69 3.72
CA LEU A 131 -4.24 50.30 2.70
C LEU A 131 -3.86 48.82 2.81
N ILE A 132 -3.59 48.20 1.67
CA ILE A 132 -3.08 46.84 1.52
C ILE A 132 -1.70 46.95 0.87
N SER A 133 -0.68 46.37 1.50
CA SER A 133 0.66 46.39 0.93
C SER A 133 0.70 45.66 -0.42
N SER A 134 1.38 46.27 -1.39
CA SER A 134 1.44 45.79 -2.78
C SER A 134 2.77 45.14 -3.14
N HIS A 135 3.70 45.05 -2.19
CA HIS A 135 5.03 44.50 -2.44
C HIS A 135 5.07 42.95 -2.54
N CYS A 136 3.94 42.27 -2.30
CA CYS A 136 3.76 40.84 -2.52
C CYS A 136 2.94 40.61 -3.81
N PRO A 137 3.55 40.13 -4.92
CA PRO A 137 2.84 39.98 -6.19
C PRO A 137 1.61 39.07 -6.11
N ALA A 138 1.67 38.02 -5.28
CA ALA A 138 0.54 37.11 -5.07
C ALA A 138 -0.66 37.78 -4.38
N VAL A 139 -0.43 38.79 -3.52
CA VAL A 139 -1.49 39.57 -2.88
C VAL A 139 -2.11 40.53 -3.88
N VAL A 140 -1.30 41.18 -4.72
CA VAL A 140 -1.78 42.03 -5.80
C VAL A 140 -2.68 41.23 -6.76
N ASP A 141 -2.20 40.08 -7.26
CA ASP A 141 -3.01 39.22 -8.14
C ASP A 141 -4.25 38.64 -7.43
N LEU A 142 -4.20 38.42 -6.11
CA LEU A 142 -5.37 38.01 -5.32
C LEU A 142 -6.45 39.09 -5.34
N VAL A 143 -6.08 40.35 -5.11
CA VAL A 143 -7.00 41.49 -5.15
C VAL A 143 -7.53 41.70 -6.57
N GLU A 144 -6.65 41.86 -7.56
CA GLU A 144 -7.04 42.15 -8.95
C GLU A 144 -7.97 41.07 -9.55
N ARG A 145 -7.81 39.79 -9.17
CA ARG A 145 -8.53 38.67 -9.81
C ARG A 145 -9.69 38.10 -9.00
N HIS A 146 -9.73 38.32 -7.68
CA HIS A 146 -10.73 37.70 -6.80
C HIS A 146 -11.44 38.68 -5.86
N TYR A 147 -10.87 39.87 -5.61
CA TYR A 147 -11.47 40.91 -4.77
C TYR A 147 -11.32 42.30 -5.42
N PRO A 148 -11.85 42.50 -6.65
CA PRO A 148 -11.65 43.75 -7.38
C PRO A 148 -12.17 44.99 -6.65
N GLN A 149 -13.13 44.84 -5.73
CA GLN A 149 -13.60 45.91 -4.86
C GLN A 149 -12.54 46.45 -3.88
N LEU A 150 -11.42 45.74 -3.69
CA LEU A 150 -10.29 46.16 -2.85
C LEU A 150 -9.12 46.74 -3.66
N ILE A 151 -9.29 46.97 -4.97
CA ILE A 151 -8.22 47.49 -5.84
C ILE A 151 -7.72 48.86 -5.36
N GLU A 152 -8.63 49.74 -4.97
CA GLU A 152 -8.30 51.08 -4.46
C GLU A 152 -7.55 51.05 -3.12
N ASN A 153 -7.66 49.93 -2.39
CA ASN A 153 -6.93 49.73 -1.15
C ASN A 153 -5.46 49.37 -1.37
N LEU A 154 -5.04 48.93 -2.56
CA LEU A 154 -3.64 48.58 -2.81
C LEU A 154 -2.75 49.83 -2.81
N VAL A 155 -1.62 49.77 -2.11
CA VAL A 155 -0.60 50.83 -2.16
C VAL A 155 -0.08 50.98 -3.59
N GLY A 156 -0.23 52.17 -4.18
CA GLY A 156 0.11 52.51 -5.57
C GLY A 156 1.60 52.59 -5.90
N VAL A 157 2.41 51.73 -5.28
CA VAL A 157 3.88 51.68 -5.41
C VAL A 157 4.28 50.33 -6.00
N VAL A 158 5.27 50.32 -6.88
CA VAL A 158 5.83 49.09 -7.45
C VAL A 158 6.52 48.22 -6.39
N THR A 159 6.75 46.94 -6.68
CA THR A 159 7.59 46.11 -5.81
C THR A 159 9.06 46.56 -5.86
N HIS A 160 9.81 46.26 -4.80
CA HIS A 160 11.26 46.48 -4.73
C HIS A 160 12.03 45.89 -5.93
N MET A 161 11.56 44.77 -6.49
CA MET A 161 12.10 44.16 -7.70
C MET A 161 11.95 45.09 -8.92
N VAL A 162 10.74 45.60 -9.14
CA VAL A 162 10.46 46.50 -10.26
C VAL A 162 11.12 47.86 -10.05
N ALA A 163 11.15 48.37 -8.81
CA ALA A 163 11.87 49.59 -8.45
C ALA A 163 13.35 49.49 -8.82
N MET A 164 14.01 48.38 -8.40
CA MET A 164 15.41 48.13 -8.73
C MET A 164 15.62 48.00 -10.24
N GLY A 165 14.70 47.32 -10.94
CA GLY A 165 14.74 47.22 -12.40
C GLY A 165 14.67 48.59 -13.08
N ARG A 166 13.70 49.43 -12.72
CA ARG A 166 13.56 50.80 -13.25
C ARG A 166 14.81 51.64 -12.96
N PHE A 167 15.35 51.55 -11.75
CA PHE A 167 16.58 52.23 -11.34
C PHE A 167 17.79 51.82 -12.19
N LEU A 168 18.03 50.52 -12.32
CA LEU A 168 19.14 50.00 -13.13
C LEU A 168 18.99 50.37 -14.61
N LYS A 169 17.78 50.28 -15.16
CA LYS A 169 17.49 50.69 -16.54
C LYS A 169 17.77 52.17 -16.76
N GLN A 170 17.49 53.04 -15.79
CA GLN A 170 17.82 54.45 -15.88
C GLN A 170 19.32 54.68 -15.84
N VAL A 171 20.03 54.11 -14.87
CA VAL A 171 21.50 54.26 -14.73
C VAL A 171 22.25 53.77 -15.97
N TRP A 172 21.76 52.69 -16.58
CA TRP A 172 22.34 52.11 -17.80
C TRP A 172 21.74 52.65 -19.10
N GLU A 173 20.91 53.69 -19.04
CA GLU A 173 20.25 54.30 -20.22
C GLU A 173 19.51 53.27 -21.10
N GLY A 174 18.94 52.23 -20.48
CA GLY A 174 18.25 51.14 -21.14
C GLY A 174 19.13 50.10 -21.85
N LYS A 175 20.46 50.29 -21.87
CA LYS A 175 21.41 49.42 -22.61
C LYS A 175 21.59 48.04 -21.98
N ALA A 176 21.38 47.91 -20.67
CA ALA A 176 21.56 46.65 -19.97
C ALA A 176 20.26 45.84 -19.83
N LYS A 177 20.39 44.52 -19.92
CA LYS A 177 19.34 43.56 -19.55
C LYS A 177 19.40 43.29 -18.05
N VAL A 178 18.25 43.28 -17.38
CA VAL A 178 18.14 43.06 -15.94
C VAL A 178 17.50 41.71 -15.69
N ILE A 179 18.23 40.82 -15.02
CA ILE A 179 17.75 39.51 -14.59
C ILE A 179 17.60 39.51 -13.08
N TYR A 180 16.37 39.41 -12.60
CA TYR A 180 16.07 39.32 -11.16
C TYR A 180 16.00 37.86 -10.73
N ILE A 181 16.65 37.52 -9.62
CA ILE A 181 16.81 36.14 -9.17
C ILE A 181 16.16 36.00 -7.79
N SER A 182 15.13 35.16 -7.64
CA SER A 182 14.29 35.15 -6.42
C SER A 182 13.76 33.77 -6.03
N SER A 183 13.22 33.64 -4.81
CA SER A 183 12.39 32.48 -4.41
C SER A 183 10.92 32.60 -4.87
N CYS A 184 10.50 33.77 -5.38
CA CYS A 184 9.12 34.09 -5.68
C CYS A 184 8.70 33.69 -7.11
N ILE A 185 7.69 32.83 -7.23
CA ILE A 185 7.09 32.48 -8.54
C ILE A 185 6.14 33.57 -9.01
N ALA A 186 5.38 34.17 -8.10
CA ALA A 186 4.43 35.24 -8.42
C ALA A 186 5.12 36.46 -9.06
N GLY A 187 6.40 36.70 -8.77
CA GLY A 187 7.18 37.74 -9.45
C GLY A 187 7.27 37.55 -10.96
N LYS A 188 7.21 36.31 -11.48
CA LYS A 188 7.18 36.06 -12.93
C LYS A 188 5.92 36.61 -13.59
N PHE A 189 4.78 36.66 -12.87
CA PHE A 189 3.56 37.32 -13.34
C PHE A 189 3.74 38.84 -13.37
N GLU A 190 4.36 39.39 -12.31
CA GLU A 190 4.59 40.83 -12.22
C GLU A 190 5.53 41.33 -13.32
N VAL A 191 6.62 40.63 -13.64
CA VAL A 191 7.53 41.03 -14.73
C VAL A 191 6.81 41.11 -16.08
N GLN A 192 5.76 40.31 -16.27
CA GLN A 192 4.97 40.28 -17.51
C GLN A 192 3.78 41.25 -17.52
N ALA A 193 3.46 41.90 -16.40
CA ALA A 193 2.31 42.81 -16.31
C ALA A 193 2.57 44.13 -17.06
N GLU A 194 1.54 44.68 -17.70
CA GLU A 194 1.68 45.80 -18.65
C GLU A 194 2.39 47.03 -18.06
N GLN A 195 2.14 47.37 -16.80
CA GLN A 195 2.71 48.56 -16.15
C GLN A 195 4.16 48.42 -15.65
N THR A 196 4.62 47.17 -15.56
CA THR A 196 5.93 46.81 -15.00
C THR A 196 6.83 46.17 -16.05
N LYS A 197 6.27 45.87 -17.24
CA LYS A 197 6.97 45.35 -18.40
C LYS A 197 8.14 46.27 -18.77
N GLY A 198 9.30 45.66 -19.01
CA GLY A 198 10.53 46.36 -19.39
C GLY A 198 11.40 46.83 -18.21
N ALA A 199 10.89 46.83 -16.98
CA ALA A 199 11.71 47.13 -15.80
C ALA A 199 12.71 45.99 -15.50
N VAL A 200 12.24 44.75 -15.61
CA VAL A 200 13.04 43.52 -15.48
C VAL A 200 12.82 42.70 -16.75
N ASP A 201 13.88 42.20 -17.38
CA ASP A 201 13.77 41.43 -18.62
C ASP A 201 13.42 39.96 -18.34
N VAL A 202 14.04 39.37 -17.31
CA VAL A 202 13.80 37.97 -16.92
C VAL A 202 13.78 37.84 -15.40
N LEU A 203 12.87 37.00 -14.88
CA LEU A 203 12.94 36.52 -13.50
C LEU A 203 13.33 35.04 -13.49
N LEU A 204 14.45 34.75 -12.82
CA LEU A 204 14.91 33.40 -12.52
C LEU A 204 14.61 33.03 -11.07
N THR A 205 14.26 31.78 -10.83
CA THR A 205 14.24 31.25 -9.48
C THR A 205 15.63 30.82 -9.02
N TYR A 206 15.88 30.77 -7.70
CA TYR A 206 17.16 30.30 -7.18
C TYR A 206 17.50 28.87 -7.65
N ARG A 207 16.49 28.02 -7.86
CA ARG A 207 16.66 26.66 -8.39
C ARG A 207 17.08 26.64 -9.86
N GLU A 208 16.49 27.51 -10.68
CA GLU A 208 16.90 27.69 -12.07
C GLU A 208 18.36 28.17 -12.13
N LEU A 209 18.75 29.13 -11.29
CA LEU A 209 20.15 29.58 -11.19
C LEU A 209 21.10 28.45 -10.73
N GLU A 210 20.72 27.67 -9.73
CA GLU A 210 21.52 26.52 -9.28
C GLU A 210 21.70 25.48 -10.40
N SER A 211 20.69 25.27 -11.25
CA SER A 211 20.81 24.40 -12.44
C SER A 211 21.87 24.93 -13.41
N ILE A 212 21.84 26.24 -13.69
CA ILE A 212 22.82 26.89 -14.58
C ILE A 212 24.25 26.71 -14.06
N PHE A 213 24.49 26.90 -12.75
CA PHE A 213 25.81 26.66 -12.16
C PHE A 213 26.28 25.22 -12.32
N LYS A 214 25.39 24.25 -12.07
CA LYS A 214 25.68 22.82 -12.21
C LYS A 214 25.99 22.44 -13.66
N GLU A 215 25.17 22.90 -14.61
CA GLU A 215 25.36 22.64 -16.04
C GLU A 215 26.67 23.22 -16.57
N ARG A 216 27.10 24.38 -16.07
CA ARG A 216 28.39 25.00 -16.44
C ARG A 216 29.57 24.54 -15.58
N GLY A 217 29.38 23.60 -14.65
CA GLY A 217 30.43 23.08 -13.78
C GLY A 217 31.10 24.12 -12.89
N ILE A 218 30.34 25.14 -12.43
CA ILE A 218 30.85 26.19 -11.55
C ILE A 218 30.65 25.78 -10.09
N ASP A 219 31.74 25.51 -9.39
CA ASP A 219 31.74 25.28 -7.95
C ASP A 219 31.89 26.62 -7.21
N LEU A 220 30.79 27.11 -6.63
CA LEU A 220 30.77 28.39 -5.91
C LEU A 220 31.69 28.41 -4.70
N ALA A 221 31.84 27.29 -3.98
CA ALA A 221 32.63 27.24 -2.75
C ALA A 221 34.13 27.36 -3.02
N ALA A 222 34.57 27.10 -4.25
CA ALA A 222 35.96 27.18 -4.69
C ALA A 222 36.35 28.55 -5.28
N LEU A 223 35.41 29.48 -5.44
CA LEU A 223 35.67 30.81 -5.99
C LEU A 223 36.23 31.76 -4.92
N GLU A 224 37.04 32.72 -5.37
CA GLU A 224 37.39 33.89 -4.56
C GLU A 224 36.19 34.84 -4.46
N GLU A 225 36.11 35.60 -3.37
CA GLU A 225 35.01 36.52 -3.15
C GLU A 225 35.14 37.77 -4.03
N GLU A 226 34.03 38.16 -4.68
CA GLU A 226 33.94 39.43 -5.40
C GLU A 226 32.87 40.35 -4.77
N PRO A 227 33.07 41.68 -4.82
CA PRO A 227 32.11 42.63 -4.28
C PRO A 227 30.79 42.65 -5.07
N PHE A 228 29.73 43.06 -4.39
CA PHE A 228 28.49 43.50 -5.04
C PHE A 228 28.66 44.89 -5.66
N ASP A 229 27.83 45.23 -6.63
CA ASP A 229 27.79 46.55 -7.27
C ASP A 229 26.63 47.39 -6.71
N GLY A 230 26.67 48.70 -6.97
CA GLY A 230 25.59 49.63 -6.62
C GLY A 230 25.66 50.17 -5.18
N LYS A 231 24.52 50.65 -4.67
CA LYS A 231 24.41 51.19 -3.30
C LYS A 231 24.27 50.06 -2.29
N GLU A 232 25.09 50.08 -1.23
CA GLU A 232 24.98 49.13 -0.12
C GLU A 232 23.63 49.30 0.59
N PRO A 233 22.80 48.25 0.68
CA PRO A 233 21.57 48.29 1.45
C PRO A 233 21.83 48.01 2.92
N HIS A 234 21.12 48.72 3.78
CA HIS A 234 21.12 48.58 5.23
C HIS A 234 19.87 47.80 5.69
N MET A 235 18.79 48.52 6.00
CA MET A 235 17.57 47.94 6.56
C MET A 235 16.79 47.13 5.51
N GLY A 236 17.02 47.39 4.23
CA GLY A 236 16.44 46.61 3.14
C GLY A 236 16.76 45.11 3.22
N ARG A 237 17.89 44.71 3.82
CA ARG A 237 18.28 43.29 3.99
C ARG A 237 17.35 42.50 4.92
N ILE A 238 16.64 43.18 5.83
CA ILE A 238 15.71 42.55 6.80
C ILE A 238 14.30 42.37 6.22
N PHE A 239 13.97 43.05 5.12
CA PHE A 239 12.69 42.98 4.41
C PHE A 239 12.08 41.58 4.18
N PRO A 240 12.85 40.52 3.84
CA PRO A 240 12.25 39.22 3.52
C PRO A 240 11.78 38.46 4.77
N LEU A 241 12.13 38.92 5.98
CA LEU A 241 11.69 38.33 7.25
C LEU A 241 10.30 38.80 7.64
N SER A 242 9.68 38.07 8.57
CA SER A 242 8.41 38.52 9.15
C SER A 242 8.55 39.86 9.85
N GLN A 243 7.62 40.77 9.57
CA GLN A 243 7.64 42.18 9.99
C GLN A 243 8.89 42.97 9.55
N GLY A 244 9.73 42.41 8.67
CA GLY A 244 10.94 43.07 8.19
C GLY A 244 10.66 44.28 7.30
N SER A 245 9.49 44.31 6.66
CA SER A 245 8.94 45.46 5.95
C SER A 245 8.83 46.69 6.84
N PHE A 246 8.40 46.54 8.09
CA PHE A 246 8.23 47.67 9.01
C PHE A 246 9.56 48.30 9.38
N GLN A 247 10.55 47.47 9.70
CA GLN A 247 11.91 47.95 9.96
C GLN A 247 12.54 48.59 8.72
N ALA A 248 12.33 48.02 7.54
CA ALA A 248 12.87 48.55 6.29
C ALA A 248 12.20 49.88 5.88
N PHE A 249 10.91 50.05 6.16
CA PHE A 249 10.16 51.25 5.83
C PHE A 249 10.15 52.29 6.95
N GLY A 250 10.68 51.97 8.13
CA GLY A 250 10.66 52.86 9.30
C GLY A 250 9.25 53.04 9.88
N ILE A 251 8.42 52.00 9.80
CA ILE A 251 7.08 51.97 10.40
C ILE A 251 7.23 51.44 11.83
N GLU A 252 6.79 52.22 12.82
CA GLU A 252 6.76 51.76 14.21
C GLU A 252 5.69 50.69 14.39
N ALA A 253 6.07 49.56 15.03
CA ALA A 253 5.16 48.47 15.32
C ALA A 253 4.86 48.46 16.83
N ASP A 254 3.67 48.90 17.23
CA ASP A 254 3.17 48.77 18.60
C ASP A 254 2.23 47.57 18.70
N PRO A 255 2.47 46.58 19.59
CA PRO A 255 1.58 45.45 19.80
C PRO A 255 0.14 45.82 20.21
N LEU A 256 -0.08 47.05 20.70
CA LEU A 256 -1.40 47.58 21.04
C LEU A 256 -2.03 48.36 19.88
N ASP A 257 -1.27 48.63 18.82
CA ASP A 257 -1.76 49.33 17.65
C ASP A 257 -2.65 48.39 16.80
N THR A 258 -3.89 48.82 16.61
CA THR A 258 -4.88 48.14 15.76
C THR A 258 -4.96 48.75 14.35
N GLU A 259 -4.22 49.83 14.10
CA GLU A 259 -4.15 50.52 12.83
C GLU A 259 -3.20 49.82 11.83
N VAL A 260 -2.22 49.05 12.31
CA VAL A 260 -1.29 48.31 11.45
C VAL A 260 -1.43 46.80 11.68
N VAL A 261 -1.95 46.09 10.68
CA VAL A 261 -2.16 44.64 10.73
C VAL A 261 -1.12 43.93 9.88
N THR A 262 -0.51 42.87 10.40
CA THR A 262 0.36 41.97 9.63
C THR A 262 -0.29 40.61 9.49
N ALA A 263 -0.23 40.02 8.29
CA ALA A 263 -0.63 38.63 8.10
C ALA A 263 0.25 37.91 7.08
N GLU A 264 0.66 36.71 7.46
CA GLU A 264 1.49 35.83 6.65
C GLU A 264 0.83 34.47 6.46
N GLY A 265 1.10 33.86 5.32
CA GLY A 265 0.56 32.57 4.96
C GLY A 265 -0.87 32.63 4.44
N GLU A 266 -1.20 31.66 3.59
CA GLU A 266 -2.44 31.68 2.81
C GLU A 266 -3.70 31.79 3.67
N VAL A 267 -3.73 31.13 4.84
CA VAL A 267 -4.92 31.08 5.69
C VAL A 267 -5.22 32.45 6.31
N ASN A 268 -4.19 33.10 6.87
CA ASN A 268 -4.32 34.38 7.55
C ASN A 268 -4.60 35.50 6.54
N VAL A 269 -3.84 35.53 5.44
CA VAL A 269 -4.03 36.51 4.36
C VAL A 269 -5.44 36.42 3.78
N MET A 270 -5.94 35.20 3.50
CA MET A 270 -7.31 35.02 3.00
C MET A 270 -8.37 35.40 4.04
N GLY A 271 -8.09 35.28 5.33
CA GLY A 271 -8.97 35.75 6.40
C GLY A 271 -9.08 37.26 6.40
N ILE A 272 -7.94 37.96 6.48
CA ILE A 272 -7.87 39.42 6.52
C ILE A 272 -8.48 40.05 5.25
N ILE A 273 -8.17 39.53 4.06
CA ILE A 273 -8.76 40.02 2.81
C ILE A 273 -10.29 39.88 2.82
N LYS A 274 -10.84 38.79 3.38
CA LYS A 274 -12.29 38.59 3.50
C LYS A 274 -12.93 39.51 4.54
N ASP A 275 -12.20 39.87 5.58
CA ASP A 275 -12.68 40.80 6.61
C ASP A 275 -12.68 42.23 6.08
N LEU A 276 -11.62 42.66 5.39
CA LEU A 276 -11.55 43.93 4.67
C LEU A 276 -12.65 44.03 3.60
N ALA A 277 -12.78 43.03 2.73
CA ALA A 277 -13.78 43.00 1.67
C ALA A 277 -15.23 43.06 2.19
N ALA A 278 -15.45 42.64 3.43
CA ALA A 278 -16.76 42.68 4.08
C ALA A 278 -16.95 43.90 5.00
N GLY A 279 -15.95 44.80 5.09
CA GLY A 279 -15.97 45.95 5.98
C GLY A 279 -15.97 45.60 7.47
N ARG A 280 -15.50 44.41 7.85
CA ARG A 280 -15.44 43.97 9.26
C ARG A 280 -14.27 44.59 10.04
N ILE A 281 -13.23 45.04 9.33
CA ILE A 281 -12.04 45.69 9.89
C ILE A 281 -11.69 46.91 9.03
N ASN A 282 -11.08 47.93 9.65
CA ASN A 282 -10.70 49.18 9.00
C ASN A 282 -9.34 49.69 9.50
N PRO A 283 -8.26 48.90 9.40
CA PRO A 283 -6.91 49.33 9.78
C PRO A 283 -6.39 50.39 8.80
N LYS A 284 -5.40 51.19 9.22
CA LYS A 284 -4.69 52.14 8.35
C LYS A 284 -3.85 51.42 7.30
N LEU A 285 -3.15 50.36 7.70
CA LEU A 285 -2.36 49.50 6.80
C LEU A 285 -2.53 48.03 7.16
N VAL A 286 -2.63 47.20 6.13
CA VAL A 286 -2.49 45.75 6.21
C VAL A 286 -1.28 45.32 5.39
N ASP A 287 -0.26 44.84 6.06
CA ASP A 287 0.89 44.24 5.43
C ASP A 287 0.70 42.73 5.23
N LEU A 288 0.59 42.31 3.98
CA LEU A 288 0.22 40.94 3.61
C LEU A 288 1.35 40.22 2.86
N ARG A 289 1.70 39.03 3.34
CA ARG A 289 2.59 38.09 2.64
C ARG A 289 1.90 36.76 2.45
N PHE A 290 1.69 36.36 1.20
CA PHE A 290 0.94 35.12 0.93
C PHE A 290 1.66 33.85 1.43
N CYS A 291 2.99 33.89 1.57
CA CYS A 291 3.80 32.79 2.07
C CYS A 291 3.91 32.86 3.59
N TYR A 292 4.01 31.70 4.25
CA TYR A 292 4.45 31.61 5.64
C TYR A 292 5.93 32.01 5.73
N ASP A 293 6.38 32.61 6.83
CA ASP A 293 7.77 33.07 7.06
C ASP A 293 8.23 34.19 6.10
N GLY A 294 7.32 35.07 5.67
CA GLY A 294 7.63 36.11 4.69
C GLY A 294 8.19 35.57 3.37
N CYS A 295 9.20 36.25 2.80
CA CYS A 295 9.78 35.87 1.51
C CYS A 295 10.76 34.68 1.60
N ILE A 296 11.33 34.42 2.79
CA ILE A 296 12.22 33.26 3.02
C ILE A 296 11.45 31.94 3.02
N GLY A 297 10.15 31.97 3.30
CA GLY A 297 9.27 30.81 3.21
C GLY A 297 8.56 30.65 1.84
N GLY A 298 8.99 31.41 0.81
CA GLY A 298 8.43 31.34 -0.55
C GLY A 298 8.47 29.93 -1.19
N PRO A 299 7.71 29.70 -2.28
CA PRO A 299 7.62 28.39 -2.93
C PRO A 299 8.94 27.90 -3.53
N GLY A 300 9.83 28.82 -3.94
CA GLY A 300 11.18 28.53 -4.43
C GLY A 300 12.25 28.38 -3.35
N ARG A 301 11.88 28.36 -2.06
CA ARG A 301 12.84 28.28 -0.94
C ARG A 301 13.65 26.98 -0.92
N ASN A 302 14.71 27.01 -0.11
CA ASN A 302 15.40 25.80 0.30
C ASN A 302 14.53 25.02 1.29
N LYS A 303 14.28 23.74 1.00
CA LYS A 303 13.42 22.84 1.78
C LYS A 303 14.18 22.08 2.89
N THR A 304 15.51 22.11 2.91
CA THR A 304 16.32 21.38 3.91
C THR A 304 16.47 22.12 5.22
N LEU A 305 16.39 23.46 5.19
CA LEU A 305 16.56 24.30 6.37
C LEU A 305 15.23 24.50 7.10
N THR A 306 15.31 24.70 8.42
CA THR A 306 14.17 25.16 9.22
C THR A 306 13.92 26.65 8.99
N GLU A 307 12.75 27.15 9.40
CA GLU A 307 12.47 28.59 9.44
C GLU A 307 13.52 29.36 10.22
N PHE A 308 13.81 28.90 11.45
CA PHE A 308 14.79 29.54 12.33
C PHE A 308 16.18 29.63 11.68
N SER A 309 16.63 28.55 11.04
CA SER A 309 17.91 28.53 10.32
C SER A 309 17.93 29.54 9.16
N ARG A 310 16.87 29.58 8.34
CA ARG A 310 16.75 30.55 7.22
C ARG A 310 16.76 32.00 7.73
N ARG A 311 16.03 32.26 8.81
CA ARG A 311 15.98 33.59 9.45
C ARG A 311 17.36 34.03 9.94
N ASN A 312 18.09 33.15 10.62
CA ASN A 312 19.42 33.47 11.13
C ASN A 312 20.43 33.77 10.02
N LEU A 313 20.34 33.08 8.87
CA LEU A 313 21.19 33.37 7.71
C LEU A 313 20.97 34.79 7.17
N VAL A 314 19.71 35.23 7.07
CA VAL A 314 19.40 36.62 6.65
C VAL A 314 19.86 37.64 7.70
N ILE A 315 19.65 37.36 8.99
CA ILE A 315 20.12 38.25 10.07
C ILE A 315 21.66 38.34 10.06
N SER A 316 22.36 37.22 9.87
CA SER A 316 23.82 37.19 9.75
C SER A 316 24.29 38.01 8.55
N HIS A 317 23.62 37.87 7.41
CA HIS A 317 23.91 38.63 6.20
C HIS A 317 23.73 40.15 6.41
N HIS A 318 22.68 40.55 7.12
CA HIS A 318 22.48 41.96 7.49
C HIS A 318 23.57 42.49 8.43
N ARG A 319 24.02 41.69 9.41
CA ARG A 319 25.04 42.10 10.40
C ARG A 319 26.46 42.10 9.84
N ASN A 320 26.74 41.27 8.85
CA ASN A 320 28.08 41.13 8.28
C ASN A 320 28.38 42.29 7.33
N LYS A 321 29.63 42.76 7.34
CA LYS A 321 30.12 43.75 6.39
C LYS A 321 30.43 43.06 5.07
N ILE A 322 29.84 43.54 3.98
CA ILE A 322 29.98 42.95 2.65
C ILE A 322 30.67 43.98 1.75
N PRO A 323 31.67 43.58 0.95
CA PRO A 323 32.35 44.53 0.08
C PRO A 323 31.44 44.97 -1.07
N TYR A 324 31.44 46.27 -1.34
CA TYR A 324 30.64 46.91 -2.38
C TYR A 324 31.52 47.75 -3.33
N ARG A 325 31.18 47.72 -4.61
CA ARG A 325 31.72 48.57 -5.67
C ARG A 325 30.63 49.55 -6.11
N THR A 326 30.62 50.73 -5.50
CA THR A 326 29.67 51.79 -5.85
C THR A 326 30.30 52.77 -6.82
N SER A 327 29.87 52.76 -8.09
CA SER A 327 30.30 53.77 -9.07
C SER A 327 29.61 55.11 -8.82
N GLN A 328 30.22 56.20 -9.30
CA GLN A 328 29.66 57.55 -9.17
C GLN A 328 28.28 57.68 -9.85
N ALA A 329 28.06 56.96 -10.94
CA ALA A 329 26.78 56.94 -11.65
C ALA A 329 25.61 56.47 -10.76
N TYR A 330 25.86 55.57 -9.80
CA TYR A 330 24.84 55.15 -8.84
C TYR A 330 24.57 56.21 -7.78
N LEU A 331 25.59 56.93 -7.32
CA LEU A 331 25.45 57.99 -6.31
C LEU A 331 24.66 59.17 -6.86
N ASP A 332 24.93 59.55 -8.10
CA ASP A 332 24.32 60.71 -8.78
C ASP A 332 22.99 60.39 -9.48
N ALA A 333 22.54 59.13 -9.46
CA ALA A 333 21.33 58.71 -10.15
C ALA A 333 20.08 59.43 -9.61
N GLU A 334 19.31 60.03 -10.53
CA GLU A 334 18.05 60.69 -10.20
C GLU A 334 16.97 59.69 -9.72
N PRO A 335 15.98 60.15 -8.91
CA PRO A 335 14.85 59.33 -8.52
C PRO A 335 14.07 58.78 -9.73
N VAL A 336 13.68 57.51 -9.67
CA VAL A 336 12.88 56.86 -10.71
C VAL A 336 11.40 56.90 -10.36
N SER A 337 10.52 56.78 -11.36
CA SER A 337 9.09 56.63 -11.09
C SER A 337 8.81 55.30 -10.38
N LEU A 338 8.24 55.38 -9.18
CA LEU A 338 7.89 54.22 -8.35
C LEU A 338 6.38 53.95 -8.33
N SER A 339 5.58 54.79 -8.98
CA SER A 339 4.13 54.64 -9.00
C SER A 339 3.68 53.45 -9.87
N ARG A 340 2.54 52.90 -9.49
CA ARG A 340 1.82 51.83 -10.19
C ARG A 340 0.33 51.95 -9.94
N THR A 341 -0.46 51.62 -10.94
CA THR A 341 -1.90 51.38 -10.79
C THR A 341 -2.23 49.90 -11.04
N PHE A 342 -3.44 49.51 -10.68
CA PHE A 342 -3.90 48.13 -10.71
C PHE A 342 -5.17 48.05 -11.56
N ALA A 343 -5.47 46.86 -12.09
CA ALA A 343 -6.60 46.66 -12.98
C ALA A 343 -7.51 45.54 -12.47
N ASP A 344 -8.82 45.67 -12.71
CA ASP A 344 -9.76 44.58 -12.51
C ASP A 344 -9.48 43.47 -13.54
N LYS A 345 -9.01 42.34 -13.03
CA LYS A 345 -8.71 41.11 -13.80
C LYS A 345 -9.70 40.00 -13.43
N TYR A 346 -10.82 40.32 -12.79
CA TYR A 346 -11.78 39.34 -12.32
C TYR A 346 -12.41 38.57 -13.49
N ALA A 347 -12.11 37.27 -13.55
CA ALA A 347 -12.69 36.36 -14.52
C ALA A 347 -13.90 35.63 -13.91
N LYS A 348 -15.11 36.01 -14.33
CA LYS A 348 -16.36 35.41 -13.86
C LYS A 348 -16.52 33.99 -14.39
N LEU A 349 -16.76 33.03 -13.48
CA LEU A 349 -17.09 31.66 -13.83
C LEU A 349 -18.58 31.48 -14.11
N PRO A 350 -18.96 30.47 -14.93
CA PRO A 350 -20.36 30.11 -15.13
C PRO A 350 -21.08 29.90 -13.80
N THR A 351 -22.23 30.54 -13.64
CA THR A 351 -23.05 30.41 -12.43
C THR A 351 -24.09 29.31 -12.67
N PRO A 352 -24.08 28.21 -11.90
CA PRO A 352 -25.05 27.13 -12.07
C PRO A 352 -26.46 27.57 -11.68
N LYS A 353 -27.48 27.00 -12.34
CA LYS A 353 -28.86 27.12 -11.87
C LYS A 353 -29.07 26.20 -10.67
N ALA A 354 -30.08 26.46 -9.84
CA ALA A 354 -30.39 25.63 -8.67
C ALA A 354 -30.58 24.14 -9.03
N GLY A 355 -31.14 23.86 -10.22
CA GLY A 355 -31.30 22.50 -10.74
C GLY A 355 -29.98 21.78 -11.05
N ASP A 356 -28.95 22.50 -11.50
CA ASP A 356 -27.64 21.93 -11.84
C ASP A 356 -26.89 21.48 -10.58
N VAL A 357 -26.91 22.34 -9.54
CA VAL A 357 -26.36 22.01 -8.21
C VAL A 357 -27.05 20.77 -7.64
N LYS A 358 -28.39 20.71 -7.74
CA LYS A 358 -29.16 19.56 -7.24
C LYS A 358 -28.81 18.25 -7.98
N LYS A 359 -28.64 18.30 -9.31
CA LYS A 359 -28.21 17.13 -10.11
C LYS A 359 -26.86 16.58 -9.63
N ILE A 360 -25.89 17.46 -9.38
CA ILE A 360 -24.55 17.07 -8.93
C ILE A 360 -24.58 16.51 -7.49
N LEU A 361 -25.37 17.13 -6.61
CA LEU A 361 -25.58 16.59 -5.26
C LEU A 361 -26.18 15.18 -5.30
N HIS A 362 -27.22 14.97 -6.10
CA HIS A 362 -27.83 13.65 -6.30
C HIS A 362 -26.84 12.64 -6.90
N ALA A 363 -26.02 13.04 -7.87
CA ALA A 363 -24.98 12.19 -8.45
C ALA A 363 -23.93 11.73 -7.41
N THR A 364 -23.81 12.43 -6.28
CA THR A 364 -22.93 12.05 -5.16
C THR A 364 -23.70 11.56 -3.93
N ASN A 365 -24.88 10.94 -4.16
CA ASN A 365 -25.79 10.37 -3.15
C ASN A 365 -26.28 11.36 -2.08
N LYS A 366 -26.46 12.65 -2.43
CA LYS A 366 -27.00 13.66 -1.51
C LYS A 366 -28.38 14.10 -1.99
N PHE A 367 -29.43 13.56 -1.38
CA PHE A 367 -30.81 13.82 -1.76
C PHE A 367 -31.47 14.85 -0.85
N THR A 368 -30.99 14.94 0.39
CA THR A 368 -31.48 15.84 1.44
C THR A 368 -30.33 16.63 2.07
N GLN A 369 -30.67 17.67 2.82
CA GLN A 369 -29.67 18.47 3.53
C GLN A 369 -28.91 17.65 4.60
N LYS A 370 -29.51 16.59 5.14
CA LYS A 370 -28.85 15.70 6.11
C LYS A 370 -27.71 14.90 5.49
N ASP A 371 -27.77 14.64 4.19
CA ASP A 371 -26.73 13.92 3.44
C ASP A 371 -25.51 14.83 3.13
N GLU A 372 -25.67 16.15 3.25
CA GLU A 372 -24.62 17.14 3.02
C GLU A 372 -23.65 17.22 4.22
N LEU A 373 -22.77 16.22 4.37
CA LEU A 373 -21.84 16.10 5.51
C LEU A 373 -20.89 17.29 5.69
N ASN A 374 -20.61 18.04 4.62
CA ASN A 374 -19.69 19.19 4.64
C ASN A 374 -18.31 18.89 5.25
N CYS A 375 -17.83 17.65 5.10
CA CYS A 375 -16.60 17.13 5.73
C CYS A 375 -15.29 17.70 5.15
N ARG A 376 -15.37 18.48 4.07
CA ARG A 376 -14.24 19.13 3.38
C ARG A 376 -13.18 18.20 2.76
N ALA A 377 -13.43 16.89 2.71
CA ALA A 377 -12.50 15.93 2.11
C ALA A 377 -12.18 16.23 0.61
N CYS A 378 -13.13 16.83 -0.11
CA CYS A 378 -12.93 17.27 -1.49
C CYS A 378 -12.19 18.62 -1.63
N GLY A 379 -11.83 19.28 -0.54
CA GLY A 379 -11.14 20.58 -0.53
C GLY A 379 -12.05 21.81 -0.63
N TYR A 380 -13.37 21.65 -0.47
CA TYR A 380 -14.38 22.72 -0.48
C TYR A 380 -15.10 22.79 0.88
N ARG A 381 -15.62 23.97 1.28
CA ARG A 381 -16.16 24.16 2.64
C ARG A 381 -17.52 23.52 2.83
N SER A 382 -18.31 23.41 1.76
CA SER A 382 -19.62 22.75 1.76
C SER A 382 -19.84 21.87 0.53
N CYS A 383 -20.78 20.93 0.63
CA CYS A 383 -21.17 20.06 -0.49
C CYS A 383 -21.75 20.87 -1.66
N ARG A 384 -22.41 21.99 -1.37
CA ARG A 384 -22.95 22.92 -2.38
C ARG A 384 -21.86 23.69 -3.10
N GLU A 385 -20.86 24.20 -2.37
CA GLU A 385 -19.69 24.84 -2.97
C GLU A 385 -18.94 23.85 -3.88
N TYR A 386 -18.77 22.61 -3.41
CA TYR A 386 -18.22 21.52 -4.22
C TYR A 386 -19.06 21.26 -5.48
N ALA A 387 -20.38 21.18 -5.38
CA ALA A 387 -21.24 20.97 -6.54
C ALA A 387 -21.16 22.13 -7.56
N VAL A 388 -21.07 23.37 -7.08
CA VAL A 388 -20.80 24.54 -7.94
C VAL A 388 -19.45 24.41 -8.63
N ALA A 389 -18.41 23.97 -7.90
CA ALA A 389 -17.08 23.78 -8.46
C ALA A 389 -17.03 22.65 -9.51
N VAL A 390 -17.77 21.56 -9.31
CA VAL A 390 -17.91 20.49 -10.32
C VAL A 390 -18.57 21.03 -11.58
N TYR A 391 -19.65 21.82 -11.45
CA TYR A 391 -20.29 22.47 -12.60
C TYR A 391 -19.33 23.40 -13.36
N GLN A 392 -18.46 24.11 -12.63
CA GLN A 392 -17.47 25.03 -13.18
C GLN A 392 -16.21 24.33 -13.73
N GLY A 393 -16.11 23.00 -13.64
CA GLY A 393 -14.92 22.24 -14.06
C GLY A 393 -13.70 22.41 -13.14
N LEU A 394 -13.90 22.94 -11.93
CA LEU A 394 -12.86 23.10 -10.89
C LEU A 394 -12.74 21.88 -9.98
N ALA A 395 -13.67 20.94 -10.08
CA ALA A 395 -13.70 19.70 -9.31
C ALA A 395 -14.29 18.57 -10.16
N ASP A 396 -13.98 17.33 -9.78
CA ASP A 396 -14.56 16.12 -10.37
C ASP A 396 -15.49 15.44 -9.35
N LEU A 397 -16.52 14.73 -9.83
CA LEU A 397 -17.42 13.91 -9.00
C LEU A 397 -16.65 12.88 -8.15
N GLU A 398 -15.55 12.35 -8.71
CA GLU A 398 -14.63 11.40 -8.07
C GLU A 398 -13.90 12.01 -6.86
N MET A 399 -13.99 13.32 -6.61
CA MET A 399 -13.36 13.94 -5.45
C MET A 399 -14.19 13.76 -4.15
N CYS A 400 -15.42 13.26 -4.23
CA CYS A 400 -16.27 13.04 -3.07
C CYS A 400 -15.93 11.72 -2.35
N LEU A 401 -15.00 11.78 -1.38
CA LEU A 401 -14.54 10.61 -0.64
C LEU A 401 -15.67 9.76 -0.02
N PRO A 402 -16.66 10.32 0.72
CA PRO A 402 -17.73 9.50 1.30
C PRO A 402 -18.56 8.75 0.24
N HIS A 403 -18.82 9.40 -0.90
CA HIS A 403 -19.58 8.80 -1.98
C HIS A 403 -18.82 7.63 -2.62
N ASN A 404 -17.53 7.80 -2.90
CA ASN A 404 -16.70 6.75 -3.47
C ASN A 404 -16.54 5.56 -2.52
N LEU A 405 -16.38 5.80 -1.22
CA LEU A 405 -16.30 4.72 -0.22
C LEU A 405 -17.59 3.90 -0.21
N GLN A 406 -18.75 4.56 -0.22
CA GLN A 406 -20.04 3.89 -0.30
C GLN A 406 -20.18 3.07 -1.59
N GLN A 407 -19.80 3.63 -2.75
CA GLN A 407 -19.83 2.90 -4.02
C GLN A 407 -18.94 1.65 -3.98
N LEU A 408 -17.72 1.76 -3.44
CA LEU A 408 -16.81 0.63 -3.30
C LEU A 408 -17.36 -0.46 -2.37
N GLU A 409 -18.04 -0.08 -1.28
CA GLU A 409 -18.70 -1.01 -0.37
C GLU A 409 -19.87 -1.74 -1.05
N GLU A 410 -20.70 -1.02 -1.80
CA GLU A 410 -21.82 -1.60 -2.56
C GLU A 410 -21.32 -2.56 -3.66
N GLU A 411 -20.30 -2.18 -4.42
CA GLU A 411 -19.68 -3.02 -5.45
C GLU A 411 -19.04 -4.27 -4.85
N ARG A 412 -18.33 -4.11 -3.72
CA ARG A 412 -17.76 -5.24 -2.98
C ARG A 412 -18.86 -6.21 -2.52
N GLY A 413 -19.97 -5.70 -2.00
CA GLY A 413 -21.13 -6.51 -1.62
C GLY A 413 -21.67 -7.33 -2.79
N ARG A 414 -21.87 -6.69 -3.95
CA ARG A 414 -22.32 -7.38 -5.18
C ARG A 414 -21.33 -8.43 -5.67
N LEU A 415 -20.03 -8.16 -5.55
CA LEU A 415 -18.99 -9.11 -5.97
C LEU A 415 -18.97 -10.35 -5.07
N ILE A 416 -19.15 -10.17 -3.75
CA ILE A 416 -19.26 -11.28 -2.80
C ILE A 416 -20.49 -12.14 -3.12
N GLU A 417 -21.65 -11.53 -3.35
CA GLU A 417 -22.88 -12.26 -3.72
C GLU A 417 -22.70 -13.08 -5.01
N LYS A 418 -22.07 -12.49 -6.03
CA LYS A 418 -21.74 -13.21 -7.28
C LYS A 418 -20.76 -14.36 -7.04
N TYR A 419 -19.75 -14.16 -6.20
CA TYR A 419 -18.78 -15.20 -5.84
C TYR A 419 -19.45 -16.36 -5.10
N GLU A 420 -20.34 -16.07 -4.14
CA GLU A 420 -21.10 -17.09 -3.43
C GLU A 420 -22.04 -17.87 -4.35
N LEU A 421 -22.72 -17.20 -5.28
CA LEU A 421 -23.56 -17.85 -6.28
C LEU A 421 -22.72 -18.75 -7.21
N ALA A 422 -21.60 -18.25 -7.72
CA ALA A 422 -20.69 -19.02 -8.56
C ALA A 422 -20.14 -20.26 -7.81
N LYS A 423 -19.82 -20.10 -6.52
CA LYS A 423 -19.40 -21.21 -5.67
C LYS A 423 -20.51 -22.25 -5.49
N ARG A 424 -21.77 -21.82 -5.25
CA ARG A 424 -22.93 -22.73 -5.16
C ARG A 424 -23.21 -23.49 -6.46
N GLU A 425 -23.01 -22.85 -7.61
CA GLU A 425 -23.08 -23.53 -8.90
C GLU A 425 -21.96 -24.56 -9.04
N LEU A 426 -20.72 -24.21 -8.72
CA LEU A 426 -19.59 -25.15 -8.72
C LEU A 426 -19.82 -26.35 -7.77
N ASP A 427 -20.34 -26.10 -6.57
CA ASP A 427 -20.66 -27.15 -5.59
C ASP A 427 -21.84 -28.05 -6.06
N ARG A 428 -22.73 -27.55 -6.94
CA ARG A 428 -23.78 -28.35 -7.59
C ARG A 428 -23.25 -29.29 -8.68
N TYR A 429 -22.10 -29.00 -9.26
CA TYR A 429 -21.45 -29.80 -10.32
C TYR A 429 -20.37 -30.77 -9.79
N GLY A 430 -20.20 -30.88 -8.47
CA GLY A 430 -19.32 -31.89 -7.87
C GLY A 430 -19.96 -33.28 -7.85
N ASP A 431 -19.81 -34.03 -8.94
CA ASP A 431 -20.16 -35.46 -9.01
C ASP A 431 -19.28 -36.29 -8.04
N GLU A 432 -19.79 -36.62 -6.85
CA GLU A 432 -19.22 -37.69 -6.02
C GLU A 432 -20.35 -38.55 -5.44
N PHE A 433 -20.64 -39.66 -6.10
CA PHE A 433 -21.50 -40.73 -5.59
C PHE A 433 -20.73 -41.61 -4.60
N ILE A 434 -21.42 -42.24 -3.65
CA ILE A 434 -20.83 -43.32 -2.84
C ILE A 434 -20.58 -44.50 -3.79
N VAL A 435 -19.30 -44.83 -4.03
CA VAL A 435 -18.87 -45.92 -4.91
C VAL A 435 -18.70 -47.21 -4.09
N GLY A 436 -19.24 -48.32 -4.61
CA GLY A 436 -19.08 -49.67 -4.06
C GLY A 436 -20.31 -50.54 -4.25
N SER A 437 -20.10 -51.82 -4.57
CA SER A 437 -21.16 -52.84 -4.72
C SER A 437 -21.23 -53.83 -3.55
N ASP A 438 -20.39 -53.65 -2.53
CA ASP A 438 -20.37 -54.54 -1.36
C ASP A 438 -21.64 -54.41 -0.51
N ARG A 439 -21.97 -55.49 0.22
CA ARG A 439 -23.19 -55.59 1.05
C ARG A 439 -23.30 -54.47 2.09
N ASN A 440 -22.19 -54.10 2.74
CA ASN A 440 -22.17 -53.09 3.78
C ASN A 440 -22.47 -51.69 3.21
N THR A 441 -21.96 -51.40 2.02
CA THR A 441 -22.27 -50.16 1.28
C THR A 441 -23.72 -50.10 0.84
N LEU A 442 -24.27 -51.23 0.34
CA LEU A 442 -25.67 -51.30 -0.06
C LEU A 442 -26.61 -51.08 1.11
N GLU A 443 -26.27 -51.59 2.30
CA GLU A 443 -27.03 -51.37 3.53
C GLU A 443 -27.04 -49.89 3.94
N VAL A 444 -25.88 -49.22 3.89
CA VAL A 444 -25.80 -47.77 4.13
C VAL A 444 -26.64 -47.00 3.10
N LEU A 445 -26.57 -47.37 1.82
CA LEU A 445 -27.37 -46.72 0.77
C LEU A 445 -28.87 -46.91 0.98
N ASP A 446 -29.31 -48.08 1.46
CA ASP A 446 -30.71 -48.34 1.77
C ASP A 446 -31.18 -47.50 2.96
N GLN A 447 -30.39 -47.44 4.03
CA GLN A 447 -30.65 -46.56 5.18
C GLN A 447 -30.75 -45.09 4.76
N ILE A 448 -29.86 -44.62 3.87
CA ILE A 448 -29.90 -43.26 3.32
C ILE A 448 -31.19 -43.00 2.55
N LYS A 449 -31.65 -43.96 1.72
CA LYS A 449 -32.90 -43.82 0.96
C LYS A 449 -34.13 -43.83 1.86
N GLN A 450 -34.11 -44.59 2.95
CA GLN A 450 -35.20 -44.63 3.93
C GLN A 450 -35.28 -43.34 4.75
N VAL A 451 -34.14 -42.82 5.23
CA VAL A 451 -34.12 -41.62 6.08
C VAL A 451 -34.11 -40.31 5.29
N GLY A 452 -33.67 -40.32 4.03
CA GLY A 452 -33.60 -39.13 3.17
C GLY A 452 -34.89 -38.30 3.17
N PRO A 453 -36.07 -38.88 2.88
CA PRO A 453 -37.33 -38.15 2.80
C PRO A 453 -37.91 -37.63 4.13
N THR A 454 -37.32 -37.99 5.28
CA THR A 454 -37.80 -37.60 6.60
C THR A 454 -37.12 -36.32 7.11
N PRO A 455 -37.75 -35.53 8.01
CA PRO A 455 -37.12 -34.37 8.64
C PRO A 455 -36.18 -34.77 9.79
N THR A 456 -36.00 -36.06 10.06
CA THR A 456 -35.28 -36.58 11.23
C THR A 456 -33.79 -36.21 11.20
N THR A 457 -33.25 -35.89 12.39
CA THR A 457 -31.81 -35.71 12.62
C THR A 457 -31.07 -37.02 12.39
N VAL A 458 -29.99 -36.98 11.60
CA VAL A 458 -29.19 -38.17 11.29
C VAL A 458 -27.79 -38.02 11.86
N LEU A 459 -27.33 -39.03 12.61
CA LEU A 459 -25.96 -39.13 13.12
C LEU A 459 -25.17 -40.14 12.26
N VAL A 460 -24.17 -39.66 11.54
CA VAL A 460 -23.28 -40.47 10.72
C VAL A 460 -22.02 -40.81 11.51
N ARG A 461 -21.84 -42.08 11.84
CA ARG A 461 -20.70 -42.58 12.61
C ARG A 461 -19.67 -43.21 11.70
N GLY A 462 -18.41 -43.21 12.10
CA GLY A 462 -17.38 -43.99 11.43
C GLY A 462 -16.01 -43.34 11.49
N GLU A 463 -14.99 -44.13 11.23
CA GLU A 463 -13.59 -43.68 11.27
C GLU A 463 -13.33 -42.50 10.31
N SER A 464 -12.23 -41.78 10.53
CA SER A 464 -11.85 -40.72 9.61
C SER A 464 -11.52 -41.32 8.24
N GLY A 465 -11.98 -40.64 7.17
CA GLY A 465 -11.72 -41.08 5.80
C GLY A 465 -12.66 -42.16 5.24
N THR A 466 -13.76 -42.52 5.91
CA THR A 466 -14.76 -43.49 5.40
C THR A 466 -15.81 -42.90 4.44
N GLY A 467 -15.83 -41.58 4.26
CA GLY A 467 -16.79 -40.89 3.38
C GLY A 467 -18.04 -40.33 4.07
N LYS A 468 -17.97 -39.96 5.36
CA LYS A 468 -19.09 -39.38 6.12
C LYS A 468 -19.72 -38.15 5.45
N GLU A 469 -18.92 -37.28 4.83
CA GLU A 469 -19.42 -36.12 4.07
C GLU A 469 -20.25 -36.54 2.84
N LEU A 470 -19.83 -37.59 2.12
CA LEU A 470 -20.58 -38.13 0.98
C LEU A 470 -21.92 -38.71 1.42
N ALA A 471 -21.96 -39.38 2.58
CA ALA A 471 -23.21 -39.84 3.17
C ALA A 471 -24.15 -38.67 3.50
N ALA A 472 -23.64 -37.59 4.10
CA ALA A 472 -24.45 -36.39 4.39
C ALA A 472 -25.02 -35.74 3.12
N ARG A 473 -24.19 -35.61 2.06
CA ARG A 473 -24.62 -35.10 0.74
C ARG A 473 -25.70 -36.00 0.12
N ALA A 474 -25.52 -37.32 0.20
CA ALA A 474 -26.50 -38.28 -0.30
C ALA A 474 -27.85 -38.19 0.46
N ILE A 475 -27.82 -38.10 1.80
CA ILE A 475 -29.03 -37.92 2.63
C ILE A 475 -29.77 -36.64 2.23
N HIS A 476 -29.05 -35.54 2.04
CA HIS A 476 -29.65 -34.27 1.60
C HIS A 476 -30.29 -34.39 0.20
N ARG A 477 -29.62 -35.05 -0.74
CA ARG A 477 -30.12 -35.27 -2.11
C ARG A 477 -31.41 -36.09 -2.15
N TYR A 478 -31.54 -37.12 -1.31
CA TYR A 478 -32.77 -37.92 -1.18
C TYR A 478 -33.84 -37.25 -0.30
N SER A 479 -33.60 -36.03 0.18
CA SER A 479 -34.54 -35.30 1.02
C SER A 479 -35.55 -34.48 0.24
N LYS A 480 -36.63 -34.08 0.93
CA LYS A 480 -37.59 -33.09 0.42
C LYS A 480 -37.02 -31.66 0.33
N ARG A 481 -35.78 -31.46 0.80
CA ARG A 481 -35.05 -30.18 0.78
C ARG A 481 -33.88 -30.22 -0.21
N ASN A 482 -33.90 -31.12 -1.20
CA ASN A 482 -32.80 -31.28 -2.16
C ASN A 482 -32.61 -30.08 -3.11
N ASP A 483 -33.61 -29.20 -3.21
CA ASP A 483 -33.57 -27.92 -3.91
C ASP A 483 -33.09 -26.76 -3.02
N LYS A 484 -32.89 -27.02 -1.73
CA LYS A 484 -32.51 -26.04 -0.69
C LYS A 484 -31.01 -26.14 -0.37
N PRO A 485 -30.42 -25.13 0.28
CA PRO A 485 -28.99 -25.17 0.59
C PRO A 485 -28.63 -26.32 1.55
N LEU A 486 -27.49 -26.96 1.28
CA LEU A 486 -26.74 -27.81 2.22
C LEU A 486 -25.55 -27.00 2.74
N VAL A 487 -25.60 -26.59 3.99
CA VAL A 487 -24.51 -25.84 4.65
C VAL A 487 -23.63 -26.81 5.41
N THR A 488 -22.36 -26.95 5.03
CA THR A 488 -21.40 -27.89 5.64
C THR A 488 -20.41 -27.16 6.55
N VAL A 489 -20.21 -27.66 7.77
CA VAL A 489 -19.28 -27.08 8.75
C VAL A 489 -18.45 -28.19 9.38
N ASN A 490 -17.13 -28.02 9.43
CA ASN A 490 -16.24 -28.92 10.17
C ASN A 490 -15.83 -28.26 11.49
N CYS A 491 -16.23 -28.87 12.60
CA CYS A 491 -16.06 -28.32 13.95
C CYS A 491 -14.61 -28.31 14.45
N THR A 492 -13.68 -29.04 13.82
CA THR A 492 -12.27 -29.12 14.25
C THR A 492 -11.36 -28.08 13.58
N THR A 493 -11.79 -27.50 12.47
CA THR A 493 -10.95 -26.61 11.64
C THR A 493 -10.88 -25.16 12.12
N ILE A 494 -11.69 -24.79 13.10
CA ILE A 494 -11.92 -23.42 13.54
C ILE A 494 -11.76 -23.36 15.07
N THR A 495 -11.17 -22.28 15.60
CA THR A 495 -11.10 -22.09 17.07
C THR A 495 -12.50 -21.91 17.66
N ASP A 496 -12.74 -22.38 18.87
CA ASP A 496 -14.08 -22.40 19.51
C ASP A 496 -14.84 -21.07 19.43
N SER A 497 -14.15 -19.95 19.64
CA SER A 497 -14.73 -18.60 19.57
C SER A 497 -15.19 -18.20 18.17
N LEU A 498 -14.45 -18.62 17.14
CA LEU A 498 -14.79 -18.39 15.74
C LEU A 498 -15.88 -19.36 15.30
N LEU A 499 -15.86 -20.61 15.76
CA LEU A 499 -16.90 -21.60 15.46
C LEU A 499 -18.26 -21.14 16.01
N GLU A 500 -18.30 -20.59 17.22
CA GLU A 500 -19.49 -19.99 17.81
C GLU A 500 -20.03 -18.83 16.95
N SER A 501 -19.14 -17.92 16.53
CA SER A 501 -19.50 -16.79 15.67
C SER A 501 -19.98 -17.22 14.28
N GLU A 502 -19.38 -18.26 13.68
CA GLU A 502 -19.79 -18.75 12.36
C GLU A 502 -21.14 -19.46 12.45
N LEU A 503 -21.37 -20.34 13.43
CA LEU A 503 -22.63 -21.08 13.55
C LEU A 503 -23.81 -20.16 13.87
N PHE A 504 -23.67 -19.29 14.86
CA PHE A 504 -24.79 -18.52 15.42
C PHE A 504 -24.82 -17.04 15.00
N GLY A 505 -23.75 -16.53 14.39
CA GLY A 505 -23.60 -15.12 14.03
C GLY A 505 -23.15 -14.25 15.21
N HIS A 506 -22.89 -12.97 14.98
CA HIS A 506 -22.48 -12.04 16.04
C HIS A 506 -22.97 -10.61 15.83
N LYS A 507 -23.18 -9.89 16.93
CA LYS A 507 -23.44 -8.44 16.93
C LYS A 507 -22.14 -7.64 16.91
N LYS A 508 -22.20 -6.42 16.37
CA LYS A 508 -21.05 -5.50 16.35
C LYS A 508 -20.51 -5.29 17.77
N GLY A 509 -19.20 -5.45 17.95
CA GLY A 509 -18.51 -5.27 19.23
C GLY A 509 -18.56 -6.46 20.20
N SER A 510 -19.02 -7.64 19.77
CA SER A 510 -19.10 -8.83 20.63
C SER A 510 -17.74 -9.45 21.02
N PHE A 511 -16.68 -9.22 20.22
CA PHE A 511 -15.30 -9.64 20.52
C PHE A 511 -14.27 -8.78 19.75
N THR A 512 -12.98 -8.94 20.07
CA THR A 512 -11.87 -8.25 19.39
C THR A 512 -11.79 -8.65 17.92
N GLY A 513 -12.28 -7.77 17.02
CA GLY A 513 -12.38 -8.01 15.58
C GLY A 513 -13.81 -7.96 15.02
N ALA A 514 -14.84 -7.90 15.87
CA ALA A 514 -16.25 -7.78 15.47
C ALA A 514 -16.62 -6.35 15.04
N ILE A 515 -16.07 -5.88 13.91
CA ILE A 515 -16.24 -4.52 13.37
C ILE A 515 -17.68 -4.29 12.85
N MET A 516 -18.35 -5.36 12.39
CA MET A 516 -19.72 -5.33 11.86
C MET A 516 -20.54 -6.53 12.38
N GLU A 517 -21.86 -6.48 12.24
CA GLU A 517 -22.75 -7.62 12.53
C GLU A 517 -22.67 -8.66 11.39
N LYS A 518 -22.66 -9.95 11.75
CA LYS A 518 -22.61 -11.08 10.81
C LYS A 518 -23.72 -12.09 11.13
N LYS A 519 -24.42 -12.56 10.09
CA LYS A 519 -25.42 -13.65 10.20
C LYS A 519 -24.72 -15.01 10.34
N GLY A 520 -25.29 -15.89 11.16
CA GLY A 520 -24.76 -17.25 11.38
C GLY A 520 -25.13 -18.24 10.28
N LEU A 521 -24.42 -19.36 10.24
CA LEU A 521 -24.64 -20.47 9.29
C LEU A 521 -25.98 -21.18 9.51
N PHE A 522 -26.51 -21.21 10.74
CA PHE A 522 -27.88 -21.69 10.97
C PHE A 522 -28.94 -20.79 10.33
N GLU A 523 -28.73 -19.46 10.29
CA GLU A 523 -29.62 -18.55 9.57
C GLU A 523 -29.48 -18.72 8.05
N ALA A 524 -28.26 -19.01 7.56
CA ALA A 524 -28.03 -19.28 6.14
C ALA A 524 -28.64 -20.62 5.67
N ALA A 525 -28.77 -21.57 6.59
CA ALA A 525 -29.36 -22.89 6.35
C ALA A 525 -30.89 -22.93 6.57
N ASP A 526 -31.53 -21.79 6.86
CA ASP A 526 -32.97 -21.73 7.14
C ASP A 526 -33.81 -22.27 5.96
N GLY A 527 -34.73 -23.19 6.26
CA GLY A 527 -35.49 -23.97 5.28
C GLY A 527 -34.68 -25.06 4.55
N GLY A 528 -33.38 -25.20 4.83
CA GLY A 528 -32.44 -26.11 4.19
C GLY A 528 -31.91 -27.22 5.11
N THR A 529 -30.68 -27.67 4.90
CA THR A 529 -30.00 -28.70 5.70
C THR A 529 -28.64 -28.18 6.17
N ILE A 530 -28.27 -28.43 7.42
CA ILE A 530 -26.93 -28.18 7.94
C ILE A 530 -26.24 -29.50 8.26
N PHE A 531 -24.99 -29.63 7.84
CA PHE A 531 -24.12 -30.76 8.12
C PHE A 531 -22.98 -30.32 9.05
N LEU A 532 -22.91 -30.93 10.23
CA LEU A 532 -21.85 -30.69 11.22
C LEU A 532 -20.93 -31.90 11.29
N ASP A 533 -19.71 -31.76 10.78
CA ASP A 533 -18.67 -32.80 10.81
C ASP A 533 -17.80 -32.68 12.06
N GLU A 534 -17.38 -33.83 12.58
CA GLU A 534 -16.65 -34.00 13.84
C GLU A 534 -17.35 -33.33 15.05
N ILE A 535 -18.65 -33.61 15.21
CA ILE A 535 -19.48 -33.07 16.31
C ILE A 535 -18.98 -33.51 17.70
N GLY A 536 -18.18 -34.58 17.79
CA GLY A 536 -17.59 -35.05 19.05
C GLY A 536 -16.48 -34.14 19.61
N ASP A 537 -16.06 -33.11 18.88
CA ASP A 537 -15.00 -32.19 19.29
C ASP A 537 -15.51 -30.82 19.78
N ILE A 538 -16.83 -30.59 19.83
CA ILE A 538 -17.38 -29.30 20.26
C ILE A 538 -17.34 -29.10 21.77
N THR A 539 -17.11 -27.86 22.19
CA THR A 539 -17.08 -27.49 23.61
C THR A 539 -18.45 -27.62 24.30
N PRO A 540 -18.50 -27.81 25.63
CA PRO A 540 -19.77 -27.90 26.38
C PRO A 540 -20.69 -26.68 26.20
N LYS A 541 -20.12 -25.50 25.95
CA LYS A 541 -20.87 -24.28 25.65
C LYS A 541 -21.62 -24.39 24.31
N LEU A 542 -20.92 -24.84 23.27
CA LEU A 542 -21.52 -25.07 21.94
C LEU A 542 -22.57 -26.19 21.99
N GLN A 543 -22.36 -27.23 22.81
CA GLN A 543 -23.35 -28.29 23.02
C GLN A 543 -24.67 -27.72 23.56
N ALA A 544 -24.60 -26.77 24.51
CA ALA A 544 -25.79 -26.12 25.06
C ALA A 544 -26.52 -25.26 24.01
N GLU A 545 -25.80 -24.50 23.19
CA GLU A 545 -26.42 -23.67 22.14
C GLU A 545 -27.00 -24.53 21.01
N LEU A 546 -26.33 -25.62 20.62
CA LEU A 546 -26.84 -26.57 19.62
C LEU A 546 -28.14 -27.25 20.10
N LEU A 547 -28.19 -27.65 21.37
CA LEU A 547 -29.39 -28.22 21.97
C LEU A 547 -30.58 -27.24 21.88
N ARG A 548 -30.35 -25.94 22.12
CA ARG A 548 -31.40 -24.92 21.98
C ARG A 548 -31.92 -24.80 20.55
N VAL A 549 -31.05 -24.90 19.56
CA VAL A 549 -31.46 -24.90 18.15
C VAL A 549 -32.30 -26.13 17.84
N LEU A 550 -31.92 -27.31 18.33
CA LEU A 550 -32.64 -28.55 18.09
C LEU A 550 -33.99 -28.64 18.82
N ASP A 551 -34.10 -28.12 20.05
CA ASP A 551 -35.33 -28.19 20.84
C ASP A 551 -36.32 -27.06 20.51
N LEU A 552 -35.83 -25.83 20.34
CA LEU A 552 -36.67 -24.62 20.22
C LEU A 552 -36.69 -24.03 18.81
N GLY A 553 -35.79 -24.47 17.92
CA GLY A 553 -35.61 -23.85 16.60
C GLY A 553 -35.09 -22.42 16.70
N GLU A 554 -34.41 -22.04 17.78
CA GLU A 554 -33.99 -20.66 18.05
C GLU A 554 -32.47 -20.50 18.02
N VAL A 555 -31.99 -19.51 17.25
CA VAL A 555 -30.58 -19.11 17.14
C VAL A 555 -30.39 -17.76 17.80
N ARG A 556 -29.34 -17.61 18.61
CA ARG A 556 -28.96 -16.35 19.26
C ARG A 556 -27.56 -15.93 18.80
N PRO A 557 -27.39 -14.73 18.21
CA PRO A 557 -26.07 -14.26 17.82
C PRO A 557 -25.22 -13.92 19.05
N VAL A 558 -23.92 -14.14 18.95
CA VAL A 558 -22.94 -13.83 20.01
C VAL A 558 -23.01 -12.34 20.36
N GLY A 559 -23.21 -12.05 21.65
CA GLY A 559 -23.37 -10.68 22.17
C GLY A 559 -24.76 -10.06 21.93
N GLY A 560 -25.71 -10.78 21.32
CA GLY A 560 -27.09 -10.35 21.15
C GLY A 560 -28.06 -11.13 22.06
N THR A 561 -29.16 -10.50 22.44
CA THR A 561 -30.20 -11.11 23.28
C THR A 561 -31.44 -11.56 22.50
N ALA A 562 -31.60 -11.11 21.25
CA ALA A 562 -32.72 -11.45 20.40
C ALA A 562 -32.56 -12.84 19.77
N ALA A 563 -33.49 -13.75 20.06
CA ALA A 563 -33.57 -15.06 19.41
C ALA A 563 -34.28 -14.94 18.05
N LYS A 564 -33.79 -15.67 17.05
CA LYS A 564 -34.44 -15.84 15.75
C LYS A 564 -34.86 -17.28 15.56
N ARG A 565 -36.06 -17.50 15.04
CA ARG A 565 -36.52 -18.84 14.68
C ARG A 565 -35.96 -19.26 13.31
N VAL A 566 -35.47 -20.49 13.24
CA VAL A 566 -34.98 -21.14 12.02
C VAL A 566 -35.54 -22.56 11.92
N ASP A 567 -35.80 -23.04 10.71
CA ASP A 567 -36.22 -24.41 10.42
C ASP A 567 -35.14 -25.14 9.62
N VAL A 568 -34.24 -25.84 10.31
CA VAL A 568 -33.07 -26.49 9.71
C VAL A 568 -33.08 -27.99 10.01
N ARG A 569 -32.87 -28.81 8.99
CA ARG A 569 -32.60 -30.24 9.16
C ARG A 569 -31.13 -30.43 9.53
N LEU A 570 -30.84 -31.12 10.62
CA LEU A 570 -29.48 -31.43 11.04
C LEU A 570 -29.02 -32.81 10.56
N ILE A 571 -27.81 -32.87 10.00
CA ILE A 571 -27.02 -34.08 9.82
C ILE A 571 -25.72 -33.86 10.62
N ALA A 572 -25.36 -34.77 11.51
CA ALA A 572 -24.13 -34.68 12.29
C ALA A 572 -23.23 -35.87 11.97
N ALA A 573 -21.91 -35.70 12.01
CA ALA A 573 -20.94 -36.77 11.84
C ALA A 573 -19.87 -36.77 12.94
N THR A 574 -19.39 -37.95 13.32
CA THR A 574 -18.34 -38.11 14.34
C THR A 574 -17.53 -39.38 14.11
N ASN A 575 -16.24 -39.34 14.42
CA ASN A 575 -15.39 -40.53 14.58
C ASN A 575 -15.26 -41.01 16.04
N LYS A 576 -15.71 -40.22 17.03
CA LYS A 576 -15.68 -40.56 18.45
C LYS A 576 -16.94 -41.27 18.92
N SER A 577 -16.80 -42.11 19.94
CA SER A 577 -17.90 -42.69 20.71
C SER A 577 -18.54 -41.62 21.59
N LEU A 578 -19.75 -41.18 21.24
CA LEU A 578 -20.48 -40.17 22.03
C LEU A 578 -21.02 -40.79 23.33
N GLU A 579 -21.28 -42.09 23.36
CA GLU A 579 -21.71 -42.85 24.53
C GLU A 579 -20.64 -42.85 25.63
N ASP A 580 -19.39 -43.07 25.25
CA ASP A 580 -18.27 -42.96 26.17
C ASP A 580 -18.11 -41.51 26.64
N GLY A 581 -18.37 -40.54 25.75
CA GLY A 581 -18.38 -39.13 26.12
C GLY A 581 -19.43 -38.70 27.12
N VAL A 582 -20.60 -39.33 27.09
CA VAL A 582 -21.63 -39.15 28.12
C VAL A 582 -21.16 -39.80 29.44
N ARG A 583 -20.58 -41.00 29.39
CA ARG A 583 -20.08 -41.70 30.59
C ARG A 583 -18.93 -40.97 31.28
N GLU A 584 -18.05 -40.37 30.49
CA GLU A 584 -16.88 -39.62 30.93
C GLU A 584 -17.18 -38.15 31.25
N GLY A 585 -18.39 -37.67 30.91
CA GLY A 585 -18.88 -36.33 31.25
C GLY A 585 -18.39 -35.20 30.33
N TRP A 586 -17.73 -35.49 29.20
CA TRP A 586 -17.33 -34.47 28.22
C TRP A 586 -18.39 -34.18 27.15
N PHE A 587 -19.39 -35.05 27.00
CA PHE A 587 -20.53 -34.84 26.13
C PHE A 587 -21.84 -34.89 26.93
N ARG A 588 -22.76 -33.97 26.65
CA ARG A 588 -24.04 -33.93 27.37
C ARG A 588 -25.00 -35.02 26.91
N GLU A 589 -25.64 -35.66 27.89
CA GLU A 589 -26.62 -36.73 27.66
C GLU A 589 -27.85 -36.24 26.87
N ASP A 590 -28.35 -35.04 27.17
CA ASP A 590 -29.52 -34.46 26.51
C ASP A 590 -29.30 -34.21 25.01
N LEU A 591 -28.16 -33.64 24.64
CA LEU A 591 -27.78 -33.44 23.25
C LEU A 591 -27.56 -34.77 22.52
N TYR A 592 -26.94 -35.75 23.18
CA TYR A 592 -26.72 -37.07 22.59
C TYR A 592 -28.03 -37.72 22.11
N TYR A 593 -29.08 -37.72 22.94
CA TYR A 593 -30.37 -38.30 22.53
C TYR A 593 -31.07 -37.50 21.41
N ARG A 594 -30.81 -36.19 21.29
CA ARG A 594 -31.32 -35.37 20.18
C ARG A 594 -30.56 -35.54 18.87
N LEU A 595 -29.29 -35.92 18.93
CA LEU A 595 -28.48 -36.23 17.76
C LEU A 595 -28.70 -37.68 17.29
N ASN A 596 -28.74 -38.62 18.23
CA ASN A 596 -28.83 -40.06 17.97
C ASN A 596 -30.27 -40.54 17.72
N VAL A 597 -31.02 -39.83 16.88
CA VAL A 597 -32.41 -40.21 16.53
C VAL A 597 -32.41 -41.28 15.43
N PHE A 598 -31.58 -41.11 14.42
CA PHE A 598 -31.32 -42.13 13.40
C PHE A 598 -29.81 -42.18 13.13
N SER A 599 -29.19 -43.34 13.33
CA SER A 599 -27.74 -43.51 13.23
C SER A 599 -27.38 -44.32 11.99
N ILE A 600 -26.41 -43.84 11.21
CA ILE A 600 -25.83 -44.54 10.06
C ILE A 600 -24.35 -44.74 10.35
N THR A 601 -23.90 -46.00 10.39
CA THR A 601 -22.48 -46.31 10.62
C THR A 601 -21.80 -46.57 9.30
N MET A 602 -20.83 -45.72 8.94
CA MET A 602 -19.99 -45.88 7.77
C MET A 602 -18.96 -46.99 8.01
N PRO A 603 -18.99 -48.07 7.20
CA PRO A 603 -18.04 -49.17 7.36
C PRO A 603 -16.62 -48.71 6.96
N PRO A 604 -15.59 -49.11 7.72
CA PRO A 604 -14.20 -48.88 7.35
C PRO A 604 -13.85 -49.65 6.08
N LEU A 605 -12.82 -49.20 5.36
CA LEU A 605 -12.46 -49.75 4.04
C LEU A 605 -12.06 -51.24 4.12
N ARG A 606 -11.47 -51.67 5.24
CA ARG A 606 -11.16 -53.08 5.55
C ARG A 606 -12.38 -54.00 5.63
N GLU A 607 -13.57 -53.46 5.84
CA GLU A 607 -14.85 -54.20 5.82
C GLU A 607 -15.55 -54.11 4.45
N ARG A 608 -14.93 -53.43 3.48
CA ARG A 608 -15.44 -53.17 2.12
C ARG A 608 -14.48 -53.69 1.06
N VAL A 609 -13.86 -54.84 1.33
CA VAL A 609 -12.75 -55.39 0.52
C VAL A 609 -13.14 -55.57 -0.95
N GLU A 610 -14.38 -56.00 -1.23
CA GLU A 610 -14.93 -56.17 -2.59
C GLU A 610 -15.01 -54.86 -3.39
N SER A 611 -15.08 -53.71 -2.71
CA SER A 611 -15.14 -52.39 -3.34
C SER A 611 -13.76 -51.78 -3.63
N ILE A 612 -12.68 -52.36 -3.10
CA ILE A 612 -11.31 -51.84 -3.28
C ILE A 612 -10.93 -51.76 -4.77
N PRO A 613 -11.12 -52.79 -5.62
CA PRO A 613 -10.78 -52.68 -7.05
C PRO A 613 -11.55 -51.54 -7.74
N GLN A 614 -12.85 -51.42 -7.47
CA GLN A 614 -13.70 -50.40 -8.07
C GLN A 614 -13.30 -48.98 -7.62
N LEU A 615 -12.99 -48.81 -6.34
CA LEU A 615 -12.49 -47.54 -5.78
C LEU A 615 -11.11 -47.19 -6.35
N ALA A 616 -10.22 -48.16 -6.54
CA ALA A 616 -8.89 -47.94 -7.11
C ALA A 616 -8.98 -47.42 -8.53
N HIS A 617 -9.83 -48.03 -9.37
CA HIS A 617 -10.11 -47.54 -10.72
C HIS A 617 -10.77 -46.15 -10.73
N TYR A 618 -11.72 -45.91 -9.83
CA TYR A 618 -12.36 -44.59 -9.71
C TYR A 618 -11.34 -43.48 -9.39
N PHE A 619 -10.46 -43.70 -8.41
CA PHE A 619 -9.43 -42.72 -8.07
C PHE A 619 -8.34 -42.61 -9.14
N LEU A 620 -8.06 -43.68 -9.89
CA LEU A 620 -7.17 -43.63 -11.04
C LEU A 620 -7.72 -42.72 -12.14
N GLU A 621 -8.99 -42.85 -12.52
CA GLU A 621 -9.62 -41.99 -13.54
C GLU A 621 -9.62 -40.51 -13.11
N LYS A 622 -9.89 -40.26 -11.83
CA LYS A 622 -9.80 -38.91 -11.25
C LYS A 622 -8.37 -38.36 -11.30
N ALA A 623 -7.38 -39.17 -10.96
CA ALA A 623 -5.97 -38.80 -11.03
C ALA A 623 -5.50 -38.57 -12.48
N ARG A 624 -5.95 -39.41 -13.42
CA ARG A 624 -5.65 -39.31 -14.86
C ARG A 624 -6.12 -37.98 -15.43
N THR A 625 -7.37 -37.61 -15.13
CA THR A 625 -7.97 -36.33 -15.56
C THR A 625 -7.24 -35.14 -14.94
N LYS A 626 -6.90 -35.21 -13.65
CA LYS A 626 -6.23 -34.13 -12.92
C LYS A 626 -4.78 -33.91 -13.37
N LEU A 627 -4.04 -34.99 -13.66
CA LEU A 627 -2.63 -34.94 -14.04
C LEU A 627 -2.43 -34.80 -15.56
N ASN A 628 -3.50 -34.91 -16.35
CA ASN A 628 -3.47 -34.95 -17.82
C ASN A 628 -2.43 -35.96 -18.36
N LYS A 629 -2.33 -37.11 -17.70
CA LYS A 629 -1.45 -38.23 -18.09
C LYS A 629 -2.27 -39.37 -18.67
N HIS A 630 -1.68 -40.14 -19.57
CA HIS A 630 -2.27 -41.39 -20.04
C HIS A 630 -1.86 -42.52 -19.10
N ILE A 631 -2.82 -43.16 -18.43
CA ILE A 631 -2.60 -44.35 -17.58
C ILE A 631 -3.76 -45.30 -17.86
N ASP A 632 -3.47 -46.49 -18.36
CA ASP A 632 -4.43 -47.51 -18.80
C ASP A 632 -4.95 -48.40 -17.68
N GLY A 633 -4.23 -48.51 -16.56
CA GLY A 633 -4.69 -49.31 -15.44
C GLY A 633 -3.71 -49.49 -14.28
N ILE A 634 -4.09 -50.40 -13.38
CA ILE A 634 -3.30 -50.82 -12.23
C ILE A 634 -2.95 -52.30 -12.42
N GLU A 635 -1.69 -52.66 -12.18
CA GLU A 635 -1.21 -54.04 -12.24
C GLU A 635 -1.99 -54.94 -11.25
N GLU A 636 -2.34 -56.16 -11.66
CA GLU A 636 -3.12 -57.09 -10.84
C GLU A 636 -2.47 -57.37 -9.48
N ARG A 637 -1.14 -57.49 -9.44
CA ARG A 637 -0.37 -57.66 -8.19
C ARG A 637 -0.53 -56.48 -7.23
N ALA A 638 -0.60 -55.26 -7.77
CA ALA A 638 -0.83 -54.05 -7.00
C ALA A 638 -2.26 -54.01 -6.45
N VAL A 639 -3.26 -54.44 -7.22
CA VAL A 639 -4.65 -54.57 -6.73
C VAL A 639 -4.76 -55.63 -5.64
N SER A 640 -4.13 -56.80 -5.81
CA SER A 640 -4.11 -57.85 -4.77
C SER A 640 -3.45 -57.38 -3.47
N ALA A 641 -2.37 -56.60 -3.55
CA ALA A 641 -1.74 -55.99 -2.38
C ALA A 641 -2.67 -54.97 -1.69
N MET A 642 -3.37 -54.14 -2.46
CA MET A 642 -4.35 -53.17 -1.94
C MET A 642 -5.51 -53.85 -1.21
N VAL A 643 -5.96 -55.01 -1.68
CA VAL A 643 -7.05 -55.80 -1.06
C VAL A 643 -6.68 -56.30 0.34
N LYS A 644 -5.41 -56.61 0.58
CA LYS A 644 -4.92 -57.14 1.88
C LYS A 644 -4.50 -56.05 2.86
N TYR A 645 -4.25 -54.84 2.37
CA TYR A 645 -3.81 -53.75 3.21
C TYR A 645 -4.92 -53.32 4.20
N PRO A 646 -4.62 -53.07 5.48
CA PRO A 646 -5.63 -52.78 6.50
C PRO A 646 -6.30 -51.39 6.38
N TRP A 647 -5.76 -50.50 5.53
CA TRP A 647 -6.28 -49.15 5.26
C TRP A 647 -6.62 -48.32 6.52
N PRO A 648 -5.65 -48.05 7.41
CA PRO A 648 -5.88 -47.26 8.62
C PRO A 648 -6.42 -45.85 8.36
N GLY A 649 -6.15 -45.25 7.19
CA GLY A 649 -6.72 -43.96 6.78
C GLY A 649 -7.91 -44.07 5.80
N ASN A 650 -8.46 -45.27 5.62
CA ASN A 650 -9.63 -45.57 4.81
C ASN A 650 -9.52 -45.00 3.37
N ILE A 651 -10.62 -44.47 2.82
CA ILE A 651 -10.72 -43.97 1.44
C ILE A 651 -9.77 -42.77 1.21
N ARG A 652 -9.55 -41.94 2.25
CA ARG A 652 -8.65 -40.78 2.14
C ARG A 652 -7.20 -41.21 1.92
N GLU A 653 -6.75 -42.24 2.63
CA GLU A 653 -5.44 -42.85 2.40
C GLU A 653 -5.36 -43.47 1.01
N MET A 654 -6.38 -44.23 0.60
CA MET A 654 -6.44 -44.85 -0.72
C MET A 654 -6.32 -43.83 -1.86
N GLN A 655 -7.06 -42.73 -1.79
CA GLN A 655 -6.96 -41.65 -2.76
C GLN A 655 -5.52 -41.11 -2.84
N ASN A 656 -4.88 -40.84 -1.70
CA ASN A 656 -3.52 -40.33 -1.65
C ASN A 656 -2.50 -41.33 -2.22
N VAL A 657 -2.67 -42.63 -1.92
CA VAL A 657 -1.81 -43.70 -2.43
C VAL A 657 -1.91 -43.79 -3.96
N ILE A 658 -3.12 -43.79 -4.52
CA ILE A 658 -3.34 -43.85 -5.97
C ILE A 658 -2.84 -42.58 -6.68
N GLU A 659 -3.12 -41.40 -6.13
CA GLU A 659 -2.64 -40.13 -6.71
C GLU A 659 -1.12 -40.08 -6.73
N ARG A 660 -0.46 -40.47 -5.62
CA ARG A 660 1.00 -40.56 -5.56
C ARG A 660 1.56 -41.58 -6.54
N ALA A 661 0.92 -42.75 -6.66
CA ALA A 661 1.33 -43.79 -7.59
C ALA A 661 1.24 -43.28 -9.04
N ALA A 662 0.14 -42.63 -9.43
CA ALA A 662 -0.02 -42.01 -10.75
C ALA A 662 1.04 -40.93 -11.07
N VAL A 663 1.53 -40.20 -10.06
CA VAL A 663 2.64 -39.26 -10.22
C VAL A 663 3.96 -39.99 -10.50
N LEU A 664 4.25 -41.04 -9.72
CA LEU A 664 5.49 -41.82 -9.78
C LEU A 664 5.56 -42.79 -10.96
N THR A 665 4.43 -43.10 -11.58
CA THR A 665 4.39 -43.96 -12.74
C THR A 665 4.94 -43.23 -13.98
N HIS A 666 5.89 -43.90 -14.65
CA HIS A 666 6.49 -43.48 -15.91
C HIS A 666 5.95 -44.27 -17.12
N ASP A 667 5.32 -45.43 -16.86
CA ASP A 667 4.67 -46.29 -17.86
C ASP A 667 3.16 -45.99 -17.93
N ASP A 668 2.42 -46.63 -18.85
CA ASP A 668 0.94 -46.53 -18.88
C ASP A 668 0.24 -47.35 -17.78
N ILE A 669 0.95 -48.09 -16.92
CA ILE A 669 0.36 -48.97 -15.89
C ILE A 669 1.01 -48.70 -14.52
N ILE A 670 0.19 -48.52 -13.47
CA ILE A 670 0.66 -48.44 -12.09
C ILE A 670 1.10 -49.82 -11.61
N LYS A 671 2.40 -50.00 -11.35
CA LYS A 671 2.99 -51.25 -10.88
C LYS A 671 3.08 -51.28 -9.35
N LEU A 672 3.26 -52.47 -8.77
CA LEU A 672 3.43 -52.62 -7.31
C LEU A 672 4.57 -51.76 -6.76
N GLY A 673 5.66 -51.59 -7.52
CA GLY A 673 6.81 -50.75 -7.13
C GLY A 673 6.52 -49.25 -7.08
N ASN A 674 5.37 -48.79 -7.60
CA ASN A 674 4.94 -47.39 -7.50
C ASN A 674 4.11 -47.12 -6.22
N LEU A 675 3.70 -48.17 -5.50
CA LEU A 675 2.98 -48.06 -4.23
C LEU A 675 3.97 -47.93 -3.05
N PRO A 676 3.52 -47.44 -1.89
CA PRO A 676 4.32 -47.46 -0.66
C PRO A 676 4.86 -48.85 -0.31
N LEU A 677 6.03 -48.92 0.33
CA LEU A 677 6.71 -50.18 0.69
C LEU A 677 5.83 -51.16 1.49
N ALA A 678 4.90 -50.65 2.30
CA ALA A 678 3.96 -51.47 3.07
C ALA A 678 3.05 -52.38 2.20
N PHE A 679 2.80 -52.00 0.93
CA PHE A 679 2.06 -52.83 -0.02
C PHE A 679 2.93 -53.97 -0.58
N ALA A 680 4.25 -53.77 -0.67
CA ALA A 680 5.18 -54.83 -1.07
C ALA A 680 5.41 -55.85 0.06
N GLU A 681 5.45 -55.40 1.32
CA GLU A 681 5.56 -56.27 2.50
C GLU A 681 4.33 -57.16 2.67
N SER A 682 3.12 -56.61 2.52
CA SER A 682 1.85 -57.36 2.59
C SER A 682 1.63 -58.33 1.41
N TYR A 683 2.29 -58.10 0.28
CA TYR A 683 2.33 -59.07 -0.83
C TYR A 683 3.38 -60.17 -0.60
N ALA A 684 4.48 -59.88 0.11
CA ALA A 684 5.55 -60.83 0.37
C ALA A 684 5.22 -61.88 1.45
N GLU A 685 4.32 -61.59 2.39
CA GLU A 685 3.86 -62.56 3.41
C GLU A 685 3.23 -63.83 2.81
N GLU A 686 2.69 -63.76 1.58
CA GLU A 686 2.12 -64.94 0.89
C GLU A 686 3.17 -65.75 0.12
N ALA A 687 4.36 -65.19 -0.13
CA ALA A 687 5.50 -65.97 -0.62
C ALA A 687 6.19 -66.78 0.49
N GLU A 688 5.83 -66.55 1.77
CA GLU A 688 6.42 -67.24 2.92
C GLU A 688 5.65 -68.48 3.40
N ASP A 689 4.43 -68.76 2.89
CA ASP A 689 3.74 -70.04 3.17
C ASP A 689 4.29 -71.22 2.34
N VAL A 690 5.26 -70.97 1.46
CA VAL A 690 6.06 -72.02 0.80
C VAL A 690 7.54 -71.58 0.75
N ILE A 691 8.30 -71.96 1.80
CA ILE A 691 9.78 -72.08 1.92
C ILE A 691 10.43 -71.18 3.00
N ASP A 692 10.45 -71.71 4.22
CA ASP A 692 11.58 -71.77 5.17
C ASP A 692 12.47 -70.52 5.41
N LEU A 693 12.05 -69.68 6.37
CA LEU A 693 12.85 -68.93 7.36
C LEU A 693 14.34 -68.65 7.02
N ARG A 694 14.65 -67.46 6.49
CA ARG A 694 16.04 -66.93 6.46
C ARG A 694 16.14 -65.49 6.96
N SER A 695 16.43 -65.36 8.25
CA SER A 695 16.91 -64.14 8.90
C SER A 695 18.10 -63.53 8.13
N PHE A 696 18.02 -62.22 7.83
CA PHE A 696 19.08 -61.34 7.30
C PHE A 696 20.47 -61.54 7.96
N LYS A 697 20.48 -62.05 9.20
CA LYS A 697 21.71 -62.38 9.94
C LYS A 697 22.48 -63.54 9.31
N LYS A 698 21.80 -64.55 8.76
CA LYS A 698 22.40 -65.74 8.12
C LYS A 698 22.92 -65.48 6.70
N GLU A 699 22.39 -64.49 5.98
CA GLU A 699 22.91 -64.08 4.67
C GLU A 699 24.13 -63.16 4.80
N ARG A 700 24.15 -62.25 5.77
CA ARG A 700 25.31 -61.38 6.01
C ARG A 700 26.55 -62.15 6.49
N GLU A 701 26.37 -63.15 7.34
CA GLU A 701 27.47 -63.89 7.98
C GLU A 701 28.48 -64.51 6.99
N PRO A 702 28.08 -65.27 5.95
CA PRO A 702 29.02 -65.85 5.00
C PRO A 702 29.74 -64.79 4.14
N HIS A 703 29.11 -63.65 3.85
CA HIS A 703 29.75 -62.56 3.10
C HIS A 703 30.82 -61.84 3.93
N VAL A 704 30.52 -61.52 5.20
CA VAL A 704 31.49 -60.90 6.11
C VAL A 704 32.65 -61.86 6.41
N LEU A 705 32.36 -63.14 6.66
CA LEU A 705 33.40 -64.14 6.92
C LEU A 705 34.34 -64.34 5.73
N ARG A 706 33.83 -64.29 4.49
CA ARG A 706 34.64 -64.45 3.27
C ARG A 706 35.62 -63.30 3.07
N VAL A 707 35.19 -62.06 3.32
CA VAL A 707 36.05 -60.87 3.23
C VAL A 707 37.08 -60.86 4.36
N GLU A 708 36.65 -61.18 5.59
CA GLU A 708 37.52 -61.27 6.77
C GLU A 708 38.64 -62.31 6.56
N LYS A 709 38.30 -63.49 6.01
CA LYS A 709 39.28 -64.54 5.70
C LYS A 709 40.32 -64.11 4.66
N LYS A 710 39.91 -63.46 3.57
CA LYS A 710 40.84 -62.99 2.52
C LYS A 710 41.82 -61.94 3.04
N LEU A 711 41.35 -61.01 3.89
CA LEU A 711 42.20 -59.99 4.51
C LEU A 711 43.25 -60.62 5.42
N ILE A 712 42.85 -61.56 6.28
CA ILE A 712 43.77 -62.27 7.18
C ILE A 712 44.84 -63.04 6.38
N GLN A 713 44.46 -63.72 5.29
CA GLN A 713 45.41 -64.44 4.44
C GLN A 713 46.43 -63.51 3.77
N ARG A 714 46.00 -62.34 3.28
CA ARG A 714 46.89 -61.34 2.70
C ARG A 714 47.92 -60.83 3.71
N TYR A 715 47.48 -60.39 4.89
CA TYR A 715 48.41 -59.93 5.94
C TYR A 715 49.33 -61.04 6.47
N LEU A 716 48.90 -62.31 6.41
CA LEU A 716 49.76 -63.44 6.76
C LEU A 716 50.83 -63.72 5.70
N ALA A 717 50.49 -63.57 4.42
CA ALA A 717 51.41 -63.72 3.29
C ALA A 717 52.45 -62.58 3.30
N ASP A 718 52.01 -61.33 3.45
CA ASP A 718 52.89 -60.14 3.54
C ASP A 718 53.85 -60.23 4.75
N ALA A 719 53.45 -60.95 5.81
CA ALA A 719 54.27 -61.21 6.99
C ALA A 719 55.15 -62.48 6.90
N GLY A 720 55.16 -63.18 5.76
CA GLY A 720 55.93 -64.42 5.55
C GLY A 720 55.52 -65.57 6.47
N GLY A 721 54.25 -65.63 6.87
CA GLY A 721 53.73 -66.63 7.81
C GLY A 721 54.00 -66.36 9.29
N ASN A 722 54.61 -65.22 9.65
CA ASN A 722 54.80 -64.84 11.06
C ASN A 722 53.57 -64.11 11.62
N VAL A 723 52.81 -64.81 12.48
CA VAL A 723 51.56 -64.30 13.07
C VAL A 723 51.75 -63.02 13.91
N SER A 724 52.88 -62.87 14.60
CA SER A 724 53.16 -61.65 15.40
C SER A 724 53.36 -60.43 14.50
N LYS A 725 54.05 -60.62 13.38
CA LYS A 725 54.33 -59.57 12.40
C LYS A 725 53.07 -59.23 11.60
N ALA A 726 52.26 -60.23 11.24
CA ALA A 726 50.95 -60.03 10.60
C ALA A 726 49.99 -59.22 11.48
N ALA A 727 49.97 -59.48 12.80
CA ALA A 727 49.15 -58.73 13.74
C ALA A 727 49.59 -57.26 13.88
N GLN A 728 50.90 -57.00 13.86
CA GLN A 728 51.43 -55.63 13.82
C GLN A 728 51.09 -54.91 12.51
N LEU A 729 51.26 -55.57 11.35
CA LEU A 729 50.91 -55.00 10.05
C LEU A 729 49.41 -54.70 9.93
N ALA A 730 48.56 -55.57 10.46
CA ALA A 730 47.12 -55.37 10.54
C ALA A 730 46.70 -54.41 11.68
N ASN A 731 47.65 -53.90 12.46
CA ASN A 731 47.47 -52.99 13.59
C ASN A 731 46.44 -53.48 14.63
N ILE A 732 46.45 -54.78 14.95
CA ILE A 732 45.59 -55.37 15.98
C ILE A 732 46.39 -56.21 16.99
N PRO A 733 45.93 -56.33 18.25
CA PRO A 733 46.64 -57.12 19.25
C PRO A 733 46.80 -58.58 18.82
N ARG A 734 47.99 -59.15 19.07
CA ARG A 734 48.36 -60.52 18.67
C ARG A 734 47.31 -61.56 19.07
N ARG A 735 46.76 -61.47 20.29
CA ARG A 735 45.72 -62.39 20.80
C ARG A 735 44.44 -62.34 19.95
N THR A 736 44.07 -61.17 19.46
CA THR A 736 42.91 -60.95 18.59
C THR A 736 43.14 -61.56 17.20
N PHE A 737 44.34 -61.39 16.65
CA PHE A 737 44.70 -61.98 15.36
C PHE A 737 44.72 -63.53 15.42
N TYR A 738 45.21 -64.12 16.52
CA TYR A 738 45.13 -65.58 16.74
C TYR A 738 43.69 -66.09 16.83
N ARG A 739 42.80 -65.32 17.48
CA ARG A 739 41.37 -65.67 17.55
C ARG A 739 40.71 -65.62 16.18
N LEU A 740 41.07 -64.64 15.35
CA LEU A 740 40.59 -64.53 13.96
C LEU A 740 41.10 -65.69 13.08
N LEU A 741 42.37 -66.06 13.22
CA LEU A 741 42.93 -67.25 12.55
C LEU A 741 42.20 -68.54 12.93
N ALA A 742 41.93 -68.74 14.23
CA ALA A 742 41.21 -69.91 14.72
C ALA A 742 39.75 -69.93 14.24
N LYS A 743 39.06 -68.78 14.26
CA LYS A 743 37.67 -68.61 13.77
C LYS A 743 37.54 -69.00 12.29
N HIS A 744 38.57 -68.77 11.49
CA HIS A 744 38.58 -69.09 10.06
C HIS A 744 39.32 -70.38 9.69
N GLY A 745 39.77 -71.15 10.69
CA GLY A 745 40.44 -72.44 10.50
C GLY A 745 41.85 -72.37 9.88
N LEU A 746 42.54 -71.22 9.96
CA LEU A 746 43.85 -71.00 9.35
C LEU A 746 44.97 -71.23 10.38
N LYS A 747 45.93 -72.12 10.08
CA LYS A 747 47.12 -72.37 10.93
C LYS A 747 48.31 -71.56 10.43
N GLY A 748 48.92 -70.76 11.31
CA GLY A 748 49.98 -69.79 11.00
C GLY A 748 51.35 -70.36 10.58
N ARG A 749 51.41 -71.54 9.94
CA ARG A 749 52.68 -72.15 9.51
C ARG A 749 52.62 -72.95 8.21
N THR A 750 51.66 -72.66 7.32
CA THR A 750 51.52 -73.40 6.06
C THR A 750 51.30 -72.47 4.87
N LEU A 751 52.26 -71.57 4.63
CA LEU A 751 52.44 -70.83 3.38
C LEU A 751 53.95 -70.72 3.09
N ARG A 752 54.60 -71.89 2.91
CA ARG A 752 55.95 -72.01 2.34
C ARG A 752 56.03 -73.07 1.24
N ALA A 753 54.89 -73.55 0.73
CA ALA A 753 54.84 -74.66 -0.23
C ALA A 753 53.84 -74.42 -1.37
N ARG A 754 53.61 -73.16 -1.75
CA ARG A 754 52.72 -72.81 -2.88
C ARG A 754 53.26 -71.67 -3.77
N GLU A 755 54.57 -71.43 -3.73
CA GLU A 755 55.31 -70.52 -4.62
C GLU A 755 56.40 -71.26 -5.46
N GLU A 756 56.34 -72.59 -5.59
CA GLU A 756 57.25 -73.37 -6.47
C GLU A 756 56.50 -74.25 -7.50
N ALA A 757 55.21 -74.00 -7.73
CA ALA A 757 54.45 -74.69 -8.77
C ALA A 757 53.43 -73.73 -9.38
N GLU A 758 53.95 -72.74 -10.10
CA GLU A 758 53.36 -71.99 -11.21
C GLU A 758 54.20 -70.71 -11.38
N ASP A 759 55.08 -70.74 -12.39
CA ASP A 759 55.82 -69.59 -12.93
C ASP A 759 54.92 -68.38 -13.22
#